data_AF-A0A2A2NAQ5-F1
#
_entry.id   AF-A0A2A2NAQ5-F1
#
_cell.length_a   1.000
_cell.length_b   1.000
_cell.length_c   1.000
_cell.angle_alpha   90.00
_cell.angle_beta   90.00
_cell.angle_gamma   90.00
#
_symmetry.space_group_name_H-M   'P 1'
#
loop_
_entity.id
_entity.type
_entity.pdbx_description
1 polymer ?
#
loop_
_entity_poly.entity_id
_entity_poly.type
_entity_poly.pdbx_seq_one_letter_code
_entity_poly.pdbx_strand_id
1 'polypeptide(L)'
;MKLKSLSAAITFAIASFAAHASDENIVVVGSALDQLVQTEINSETLEQKQASDIKDILNTMPSVTVDGNARYSRKVYIRGMEDKYSVVTIDGARQEGQLFHHSGDQTFDPAMLKSAEITLGGNSVLSGAGAINGSFSYETKDPSDLLAEDESIGARVKTGYQTAYERFTTNVAVYAKLNDELQLMGIANYSDDGELYIPGKDDVTSKQGKLKSGLVKVVFVPNDANEFKLSYDTYQDGGKRQLSGEKAGALYAHDEHNYHSINRDTVTFMHRYDNGSDLVNLKTNLYYNRQYMDRDALTEEYGDWNQVNGAWEFTKDGDLSIPSREYNVTTIGGDIRNISWVGEHELTYGFEGYKSEQWVDSGLGHYTSGSKLGETKNYDIDGGTVTAYGIYAQDAFEINDFRFVTGLRYDVHELGGVFKGKYDQLSPKFQGEYQTTDNLRLRVGYGRLFKGASLPETLTMKSAADVTQADTKAMTGNNYEAGFDYDMSGLLMADNAILGFTAYQYDLDNQMHPTKNNRTLANQNDVEVWGVETVFTYSIEDFDLYANHSYSDGEQTSLESGKTSHMNKTGIHNIKAGFKYDVTSEVVFGWDSRFVPGNDYTDEDGEKVERPGFATHNLWAVYVPDFAKDLSVNLAVDNVFNKLYAEHTGFGISWGSEKYTSYEVGRNFKASVAYSF
;
A
#
# COMPACT_ATOMS: atom_id res chain seq x y z
N MET A 1 -26.77 -39.82 6.08
CA MET A 1 -25.84 -39.73 4.95
C MET A 1 -25.14 -38.38 5.12
N LYS A 2 -23.85 -38.42 5.46
CA LYS A 2 -23.09 -37.32 6.05
C LYS A 2 -22.60 -36.36 4.96
N LEU A 3 -23.06 -35.11 4.98
CA LEU A 3 -22.44 -33.99 4.27
C LEU A 3 -21.31 -33.45 5.16
N LYS A 4 -20.09 -33.45 4.63
CA LYS A 4 -18.89 -32.92 5.29
C LYS A 4 -18.70 -31.46 4.87
N SER A 5 -18.78 -30.59 5.86
CA SER A 5 -17.92 -29.43 6.12
C SER A 5 -16.94 -29.00 5.02
N LEU A 6 -17.15 -27.80 4.49
CA LEU A 6 -16.13 -26.96 3.87
C LEU A 6 -16.41 -25.49 4.25
N SER A 7 -15.35 -24.80 4.73
CA SER A 7 -15.14 -23.35 4.76
C SER A 7 -16.09 -22.46 5.58
N ALA A 8 -15.78 -22.30 6.88
CA ALA A 8 -16.37 -21.29 7.76
C ALA A 8 -15.31 -20.47 8.54
N ALA A 9 -14.21 -20.10 7.87
CA ALA A 9 -13.06 -19.46 8.53
C ALA A 9 -12.80 -17.99 8.13
N ILE A 10 -13.60 -17.36 7.25
CA ILE A 10 -13.36 -15.97 6.80
C ILE A 10 -14.49 -14.99 7.24
N THR A 11 -15.41 -15.42 8.11
CA THR A 11 -16.52 -14.56 8.56
C THR A 11 -16.17 -13.64 9.74
N PHE A 12 -14.95 -13.69 10.30
CA PHE A 12 -14.68 -13.13 11.63
C PHE A 12 -14.57 -11.58 11.73
N ALA A 13 -14.58 -10.84 10.62
CA ALA A 13 -14.66 -9.38 10.67
C ALA A 13 -16.10 -8.83 10.56
N ILE A 14 -17.02 -9.60 9.95
CA ILE A 14 -18.42 -9.21 9.74
C ILE A 14 -19.36 -9.91 10.74
N ALA A 15 -18.96 -11.06 11.29
CA ALA A 15 -19.77 -11.86 12.21
C ALA A 15 -20.09 -11.18 13.56
N SER A 16 -19.41 -10.07 13.92
CA SER A 16 -19.74 -9.29 15.12
C SER A 16 -21.19 -8.76 15.10
N PHE A 17 -21.75 -8.49 13.91
CA PHE A 17 -23.13 -8.03 13.76
C PHE A 17 -24.17 -9.16 13.82
N ALA A 18 -23.78 -10.41 13.57
CA ALA A 18 -24.76 -11.49 13.36
C ALA A 18 -25.20 -12.20 14.66
N ALA A 19 -24.58 -11.90 15.80
CA ALA A 19 -24.76 -12.76 16.97
C ALA A 19 -25.99 -12.42 17.84
N HIS A 20 -26.58 -11.23 17.79
CA HIS A 20 -27.71 -10.86 18.67
C HIS A 20 -28.76 -9.95 17.99
N ALA A 21 -29.53 -10.50 17.05
CA ALA A 21 -30.85 -9.95 16.70
C ALA A 21 -31.81 -11.10 16.37
N SER A 22 -32.78 -11.35 17.25
CA SER A 22 -33.85 -12.31 17.02
C SER A 22 -34.95 -11.68 16.16
N ASP A 23 -35.33 -12.39 15.10
CA ASP A 23 -36.51 -12.17 14.23
C ASP A 23 -36.53 -10.87 13.40
N GLU A 24 -35.64 -10.80 12.40
CA GLU A 24 -35.84 -10.35 10.99
C GLU A 24 -34.44 -10.17 10.37
N ASN A 25 -34.00 -11.14 9.57
CA ASN A 25 -32.62 -11.22 9.08
C ASN A 25 -32.31 -10.13 8.04
N ILE A 26 -31.75 -9.00 8.45
CA ILE A 26 -30.87 -8.20 7.58
C ILE A 26 -29.44 -8.65 7.87
N VAL A 27 -28.91 -9.54 7.02
CA VAL A 27 -27.48 -9.85 7.02
C VAL A 27 -26.78 -8.59 6.51
N VAL A 28 -25.89 -7.99 7.30
CA VAL A 28 -24.98 -6.94 6.82
C VAL A 28 -24.00 -7.58 5.84
N VAL A 29 -24.42 -7.70 4.57
CA VAL A 29 -23.53 -8.03 3.46
C VAL A 29 -22.59 -6.83 3.29
N GLY A 30 -21.27 -7.04 3.27
CA GLY A 30 -20.31 -5.97 2.98
C GLY A 30 -20.63 -5.22 1.68
N SER A 31 -20.00 -4.07 1.44
CA SER A 31 -20.13 -3.40 0.14
C SER A 31 -19.52 -4.26 -0.98
N ALA A 32 -19.85 -3.97 -2.24
CA ALA A 32 -19.22 -4.67 -3.36
C ALA A 32 -17.69 -4.53 -3.34
N LEU A 33 -17.17 -3.40 -2.84
CA LEU A 33 -15.74 -3.17 -2.66
C LEU A 33 -15.14 -4.08 -1.59
N ASP A 34 -15.81 -4.24 -0.45
CA ASP A 34 -15.35 -5.13 0.64
C ASP A 34 -15.26 -6.57 0.14
N GLN A 35 -16.27 -7.01 -0.62
CA GLN A 35 -16.25 -8.33 -1.22
C GLN A 35 -15.10 -8.50 -2.23
N LEU A 36 -14.86 -7.50 -3.09
CA LEU A 36 -13.73 -7.52 -4.02
C LEU A 36 -12.39 -7.65 -3.27
N VAL A 37 -12.19 -6.86 -2.21
CA VAL A 37 -10.96 -6.92 -1.40
C VAL A 37 -10.80 -8.30 -0.76
N GLN A 38 -11.86 -8.85 -0.16
CA GLN A 38 -11.82 -10.16 0.50
C GLN A 38 -11.53 -11.31 -0.48
N THR A 39 -12.05 -11.22 -1.71
CA THR A 39 -11.90 -12.28 -2.73
C THR A 39 -10.61 -12.15 -3.52
N GLU A 40 -10.14 -10.94 -3.80
CA GLU A 40 -8.97 -10.71 -4.66
C GLU A 40 -7.66 -10.43 -3.89
N ILE A 41 -7.75 -9.99 -2.64
CA ILE A 41 -6.60 -9.59 -1.81
C ILE A 41 -6.53 -10.46 -0.55
N ASN A 42 -6.39 -11.76 -0.78
CA ASN A 42 -6.13 -12.77 0.24
C ASN A 42 -4.94 -13.66 -0.17
N SER A 43 -4.41 -14.40 0.80
CA SER A 43 -3.25 -15.27 0.63
C SER A 43 -3.43 -16.26 -0.52
N GLU A 44 -4.58 -16.92 -0.60
CA GLU A 44 -4.83 -17.97 -1.61
C GLU A 44 -4.76 -17.39 -3.02
N THR A 45 -5.53 -16.33 -3.28
CA THR A 45 -5.65 -15.71 -4.60
C THR A 45 -4.34 -15.10 -5.05
N LEU A 46 -3.65 -14.38 -4.16
CA LEU A 46 -2.35 -13.80 -4.48
C LEU A 46 -1.29 -14.87 -4.74
N GLU A 47 -1.38 -16.02 -4.09
CA GLU A 47 -0.47 -17.12 -4.35
C GLU A 47 -0.71 -17.79 -5.71
N GLN A 48 -1.99 -18.01 -6.07
CA GLN A 48 -2.41 -18.54 -7.37
C GLN A 48 -1.94 -17.62 -8.50
N LYS A 49 -2.10 -16.30 -8.33
CA LYS A 49 -1.61 -15.25 -9.26
C LYS A 49 -0.09 -15.06 -9.24
N GLN A 50 0.63 -15.75 -8.36
CA GLN A 50 2.08 -15.62 -8.16
C GLN A 50 2.50 -14.16 -7.89
N ALA A 51 1.75 -13.48 -7.02
CA ALA A 51 2.02 -12.12 -6.60
C ALA A 51 3.42 -12.00 -6.00
N SER A 52 4.12 -10.94 -6.41
CA SER A 52 5.53 -10.77 -6.13
C SER A 52 5.86 -9.44 -5.47
N ASP A 53 5.03 -8.40 -5.64
CA ASP A 53 5.19 -7.08 -5.02
C ASP A 53 3.85 -6.37 -4.80
N ILE A 54 3.87 -5.12 -4.32
CA ILE A 54 2.68 -4.33 -4.03
C ILE A 54 1.83 -4.01 -5.27
N LYS A 55 2.41 -3.99 -6.49
CA LYS A 55 1.60 -3.85 -7.72
C LYS A 55 0.70 -5.06 -7.86
N ASP A 56 1.21 -6.26 -7.64
CA ASP A 56 0.42 -7.50 -7.77
C ASP A 56 -0.70 -7.55 -6.71
N ILE A 57 -0.43 -7.11 -5.46
CA ILE A 57 -1.42 -7.05 -4.38
C ILE A 57 -2.59 -6.14 -4.74
N LEU A 58 -2.31 -4.94 -5.26
CA LEU A 58 -3.31 -3.90 -5.50
C LEU A 58 -3.85 -3.90 -6.94
N ASN A 59 -3.45 -4.88 -7.76
CA ASN A 59 -3.71 -4.85 -9.20
C ASN A 59 -5.21 -4.87 -9.52
N THR A 60 -6.05 -5.45 -8.67
CA THR A 60 -7.50 -5.56 -8.87
C THR A 60 -8.29 -4.35 -8.37
N MET A 61 -7.70 -3.52 -7.50
CA MET A 61 -8.43 -2.45 -6.81
C MET A 61 -8.91 -1.34 -7.76
N PRO A 62 -10.17 -0.88 -7.67
CA PRO A 62 -10.62 0.32 -8.37
C PRO A 62 -9.94 1.56 -7.77
N SER A 63 -9.73 2.61 -8.58
CA SER A 63 -9.13 3.89 -8.17
C SER A 63 -7.73 3.81 -7.57
N VAL A 64 -7.12 2.62 -7.54
CA VAL A 64 -5.75 2.38 -7.13
C VAL A 64 -4.92 1.99 -8.34
N THR A 65 -3.84 2.75 -8.56
CA THR A 65 -2.86 2.49 -9.61
C THR A 65 -1.47 2.41 -8.97
N VAL A 66 -0.68 1.42 -9.40
CA VAL A 66 0.69 1.23 -8.92
C VAL A 66 1.63 1.40 -10.11
N ASP A 67 2.52 2.38 -10.01
CA ASP A 67 3.46 2.77 -11.07
C ASP A 67 4.85 2.24 -10.84
N GLY A 68 5.65 2.18 -11.90
CA GLY A 68 7.07 1.85 -11.85
C GLY A 68 7.28 0.39 -12.17
N ASN A 69 8.38 0.05 -12.86
CA ASN A 69 8.58 -1.27 -13.46
C ASN A 69 9.50 -2.21 -12.66
N ALA A 70 10.02 -1.76 -11.52
CA ALA A 70 10.82 -2.54 -10.59
C ALA A 70 10.25 -2.44 -9.17
N ARG A 71 10.52 -3.43 -8.33
CA ARG A 71 10.00 -3.55 -6.95
C ARG A 71 10.14 -2.27 -6.12
N TYR A 72 11.35 -1.71 -6.03
CA TYR A 72 11.60 -0.47 -5.27
C TYR A 72 11.02 0.81 -5.89
N SER A 73 10.57 0.75 -7.15
CA SER A 73 10.01 1.89 -7.86
C SER A 73 8.48 2.01 -7.75
N ARG A 74 7.83 1.07 -7.04
CA ARG A 74 6.38 0.93 -6.99
C ARG A 74 5.71 2.06 -6.20
N LYS A 75 5.14 3.04 -6.89
CA LYS A 75 4.42 4.15 -6.27
C LYS A 75 2.92 3.94 -6.37
N VAL A 76 2.22 4.00 -5.24
CA VAL A 76 0.78 3.75 -5.19
C VAL A 76 0.03 5.10 -5.23
N TYR A 77 -0.96 5.19 -6.10
CA TYR A 77 -1.84 6.34 -6.24
C TYR A 77 -3.29 5.92 -6.02
N ILE A 78 -3.99 6.69 -5.21
CA ILE A 78 -5.39 6.51 -4.83
C ILE A 78 -6.15 7.77 -5.22
N ARG A 79 -7.13 7.64 -6.11
CA ARG A 79 -7.95 8.78 -6.59
C ARG A 79 -7.10 9.99 -7.00
N GLY A 80 -5.97 9.75 -7.67
CA GLY A 80 -5.05 10.78 -8.15
C GLY A 80 -4.02 11.32 -7.16
N MET A 81 -4.04 10.88 -5.90
CA MET A 81 -3.04 11.26 -4.89
C MET A 81 -2.17 10.08 -4.49
N GLU A 82 -0.88 10.33 -4.23
CA GLU A 82 0.08 9.32 -3.78
C GLU A 82 -0.26 8.79 -2.37
N ASP A 83 0.14 7.57 -2.05
CA ASP A 83 -0.11 6.87 -0.78
C ASP A 83 0.54 7.52 0.46
N LYS A 84 1.45 8.47 0.30
CA LYS A 84 1.93 9.32 1.42
C LYS A 84 0.81 10.10 2.13
N TYR A 85 -0.34 10.26 1.46
CA TYR A 85 -1.57 10.85 2.00
C TYR A 85 -2.54 9.81 2.56
N SER A 86 -2.19 8.53 2.50
CA SER A 86 -2.91 7.43 3.13
C SER A 86 -2.29 7.09 4.49
N VAL A 87 -3.00 6.27 5.27
CA VAL A 87 -2.40 5.53 6.39
C VAL A 87 -2.14 4.11 5.93
N VAL A 88 -0.88 3.66 6.00
CA VAL A 88 -0.50 2.28 5.69
C VAL A 88 -0.03 1.60 6.96
N THR A 89 -0.59 0.42 7.23
CA THR A 89 -0.19 -0.41 8.38
C THR A 89 0.06 -1.85 7.97
N ILE A 90 0.98 -2.49 8.69
CA ILE A 90 1.21 -3.94 8.63
C ILE A 90 1.07 -4.43 10.05
N ASP A 91 0.14 -5.35 10.31
CA ASP A 91 -0.15 -5.78 11.68
C ASP A 91 -0.44 -4.56 12.60
N GLY A 92 -1.10 -3.54 12.03
CA GLY A 92 -1.38 -2.25 12.67
C GLY A 92 -0.16 -1.36 12.97
N ALA A 93 1.07 -1.79 12.65
CA ALA A 93 2.26 -0.96 12.74
C ALA A 93 2.33 0.04 11.58
N ARG A 94 2.34 1.34 11.90
CA ARG A 94 2.39 2.41 10.90
C ARG A 94 3.69 2.42 10.10
N GLN A 95 3.55 2.62 8.80
CA GLN A 95 4.66 2.88 7.89
C GLN A 95 4.84 4.40 7.73
N GLU A 96 5.52 5.03 8.68
CA GLU A 96 5.77 6.48 8.69
C GLU A 96 7.09 6.87 8.03
N GLY A 97 7.14 8.11 7.53
CA GLY A 97 8.29 8.69 6.86
C GLY A 97 8.34 8.39 5.36
N GLN A 98 9.19 9.13 4.66
CA GLN A 98 9.49 8.90 3.25
C GLN A 98 11.00 8.87 3.09
N LEU A 99 11.56 7.71 2.71
CA LEU A 99 13.00 7.58 2.53
C LEU A 99 13.47 8.35 1.30
N PHE A 100 12.75 8.22 0.17
CA PHE A 100 13.09 8.88 -1.09
C PHE A 100 11.87 9.06 -2.02
N HIS A 101 11.65 10.28 -2.55
CA HIS A 101 10.45 10.59 -3.36
C HIS A 101 10.41 9.92 -4.75
N HIS A 102 11.55 9.40 -5.22
CA HIS A 102 11.65 8.66 -6.50
C HIS A 102 11.62 7.12 -6.28
N SER A 103 11.26 6.64 -5.09
CA SER A 103 10.99 5.23 -4.78
C SER A 103 9.58 5.03 -4.24
N GLY A 104 9.15 3.77 -4.13
CA GLY A 104 7.92 3.39 -3.46
C GLY A 104 8.04 3.39 -1.94
N ASP A 105 6.93 3.67 -1.26
CA ASP A 105 6.87 3.73 0.22
C ASP A 105 6.28 2.44 0.84
N GLN A 106 5.55 1.61 0.08
CA GLN A 106 4.97 0.35 0.58
C GLN A 106 5.87 -0.86 0.34
N THR A 107 6.68 -1.20 1.36
CA THR A 107 7.73 -2.23 1.28
C THR A 107 7.25 -3.61 1.80
N PHE A 108 6.20 -4.20 1.23
CA PHE A 108 5.66 -5.47 1.74
C PHE A 108 5.91 -6.66 0.80
N ASP A 109 6.21 -7.84 1.36
CA ASP A 109 6.34 -9.08 0.59
C ASP A 109 5.03 -9.88 0.63
N PRO A 110 4.34 -10.08 -0.51
CA PRO A 110 3.07 -10.83 -0.57
C PRO A 110 3.13 -12.24 0.02
N ALA A 111 4.32 -12.86 0.08
CA ALA A 111 4.48 -14.19 0.67
C ALA A 111 4.07 -14.24 2.15
N MET A 112 4.12 -13.11 2.85
CA MET A 112 3.73 -12.99 4.27
C MET A 112 2.27 -12.52 4.45
N LEU A 113 1.59 -12.10 3.37
CA LEU A 113 0.22 -11.59 3.45
C LEU A 113 -0.76 -12.73 3.77
N LYS A 114 -1.69 -12.44 4.68
CA LYS A 114 -2.93 -13.18 4.86
C LYS A 114 -4.07 -12.51 4.10
N SER A 115 -4.27 -11.23 4.37
CA SER A 115 -5.38 -10.42 3.84
C SER A 115 -5.04 -8.93 3.95
N ALA A 116 -5.86 -8.10 3.31
CA ALA A 116 -5.83 -6.66 3.49
C ALA A 116 -7.23 -6.12 3.80
N GLU A 117 -7.29 -5.01 4.53
CA GLU A 117 -8.46 -4.14 4.62
C GLU A 117 -8.09 -2.80 3.97
N ILE A 118 -8.89 -2.36 3.00
CA ILE A 118 -8.61 -1.13 2.24
C ILE A 118 -9.84 -0.24 2.27
N THR A 119 -9.65 1.00 2.74
CA THR A 119 -10.66 2.05 2.68
C THR A 119 -10.23 3.10 1.67
N LEU A 120 -11.09 3.41 0.72
CA LEU A 120 -10.88 4.51 -0.23
C LEU A 120 -11.52 5.79 0.33
N GLY A 121 -10.75 6.87 0.42
CA GLY A 121 -11.18 8.12 1.06
C GLY A 121 -11.12 8.10 2.59
N GLY A 122 -11.15 9.29 3.19
CA GLY A 122 -11.06 9.46 4.65
C GLY A 122 -12.41 9.48 5.35
N ASN A 123 -13.20 8.41 5.29
CA ASN A 123 -14.56 8.36 5.87
C ASN A 123 -14.71 7.61 7.20
N SER A 124 -13.65 6.96 7.71
CA SER A 124 -13.69 6.21 8.98
C SER A 124 -12.85 6.88 10.07
N VAL A 125 -13.30 6.81 11.32
CA VAL A 125 -12.47 7.23 12.47
C VAL A 125 -11.41 6.20 12.82
N LEU A 126 -11.59 4.94 12.37
CA LEU A 126 -10.71 3.82 12.66
C LEU A 126 -9.50 3.75 11.72
N SER A 127 -9.51 4.48 10.60
CA SER A 127 -8.38 4.60 9.66
C SER A 127 -7.16 5.34 10.24
N GLY A 128 -7.29 5.96 11.41
CA GLY A 128 -6.21 6.71 12.07
C GLY A 128 -5.99 8.11 11.51
N ALA A 129 -5.17 8.90 12.20
CA ALA A 129 -4.82 10.26 11.80
C ALA A 129 -4.01 10.28 10.50
N GLY A 130 -4.28 11.23 9.60
CA GLY A 130 -3.54 11.38 8.34
C GLY A 130 -4.06 10.60 7.15
N ALA A 131 -5.20 9.89 7.28
CA ALA A 131 -5.88 9.19 6.19
C ALA A 131 -6.71 10.18 5.36
N ILE A 132 -6.07 10.79 4.35
CA ILE A 132 -6.71 11.75 3.44
C ILE A 132 -7.39 11.01 2.28
N ASN A 133 -6.61 10.28 1.48
CA ASN A 133 -7.10 9.55 0.30
C ASN A 133 -7.42 8.07 0.57
N GLY A 134 -7.20 7.58 1.79
CA GLY A 134 -7.58 6.23 2.21
C GLY A 134 -6.69 5.63 3.30
N SER A 135 -6.91 4.34 3.57
CA SER A 135 -6.07 3.53 4.45
C SER A 135 -5.89 2.11 3.91
N PHE A 136 -4.71 1.54 4.15
CA PHE A 136 -4.33 0.16 3.79
C PHE A 136 -3.84 -0.54 5.05
N SER A 137 -4.52 -1.62 5.44
CA SER A 137 -4.15 -2.42 6.60
C SER A 137 -3.86 -3.84 6.15
N TYR A 138 -2.58 -4.22 6.15
CA TYR A 138 -2.12 -5.55 5.78
C TYR A 138 -2.01 -6.44 7.02
N GLU A 139 -2.60 -7.62 6.98
CA GLU A 139 -2.48 -8.64 8.03
C GLU A 139 -1.50 -9.72 7.58
N THR A 140 -0.54 -10.05 8.44
CA THR A 140 0.40 -11.15 8.17
C THR A 140 -0.18 -12.50 8.60
N LYS A 141 0.25 -13.57 7.93
CA LYS A 141 -0.17 -14.95 8.24
C LYS A 141 0.06 -15.34 9.70
N ASP A 142 -0.83 -16.17 10.22
CA ASP A 142 -0.72 -16.89 11.47
C ASP A 142 -0.37 -18.37 11.21
N PRO A 143 0.16 -19.12 12.21
CA PRO A 143 0.47 -20.53 12.05
C PRO A 143 -0.72 -21.38 11.59
N SER A 144 -1.93 -21.06 12.06
CA SER A 144 -3.18 -21.73 11.68
C SER A 144 -3.59 -21.52 10.22
N ASP A 145 -3.09 -20.48 9.56
CA ASP A 145 -3.39 -20.21 8.15
C ASP A 145 -2.63 -21.16 7.21
N LEU A 146 -1.63 -21.90 7.73
CA LEU A 146 -0.80 -22.83 6.98
C LEU A 146 -0.97 -24.30 7.39
N LEU A 147 -1.52 -24.58 8.58
CA LEU A 147 -1.80 -25.93 9.07
C LEU A 147 -3.10 -26.47 8.49
N ALA A 148 -3.12 -27.72 8.02
CA ALA A 148 -4.38 -28.42 7.80
C ALA A 148 -5.07 -28.76 9.14
N GLU A 149 -6.38 -29.03 9.12
CA GLU A 149 -7.21 -29.24 10.34
C GLU A 149 -6.63 -30.29 11.32
N ASP A 150 -5.98 -31.34 10.80
CA ASP A 150 -5.44 -32.45 11.59
C ASP A 150 -3.92 -32.35 11.84
N GLU A 151 -3.27 -31.26 11.42
CA GLU A 151 -1.82 -31.08 11.52
C GLU A 151 -1.41 -30.23 12.73
N SER A 152 -0.35 -30.66 13.41
CA SER A 152 0.26 -29.90 14.52
C SER A 152 1.60 -29.26 14.15
N ILE A 153 2.21 -29.69 13.05
CA ILE A 153 3.47 -29.16 12.53
C ILE A 153 3.46 -29.35 11.02
N GLY A 154 4.00 -28.36 10.30
CA GLY A 154 4.22 -28.47 8.87
C GLY A 154 5.36 -27.58 8.42
N ALA A 155 5.83 -27.85 7.21
CA ALA A 155 6.78 -26.99 6.52
C ALA A 155 6.38 -26.80 5.07
N ARG A 156 6.85 -25.73 4.45
CA ARG A 156 6.54 -25.44 3.05
C ARG A 156 7.75 -24.88 2.36
N VAL A 157 8.02 -25.34 1.14
CA VAL A 157 9.05 -24.79 0.26
C VAL A 157 8.42 -24.45 -1.07
N LYS A 158 8.62 -23.22 -1.55
CA LYS A 158 8.21 -22.77 -2.88
C LYS A 158 9.39 -22.17 -3.61
N THR A 159 9.55 -22.51 -4.89
CA THR A 159 10.51 -21.87 -5.78
C THR A 159 9.84 -21.46 -7.07
N GLY A 160 10.34 -20.41 -7.71
CA GLY A 160 9.76 -19.90 -8.94
C GLY A 160 10.71 -19.07 -9.77
N TYR A 161 10.34 -18.88 -11.04
CA TYR A 161 11.07 -18.06 -11.99
C TYR A 161 10.12 -17.20 -12.82
N GLN A 162 10.51 -15.94 -13.08
CA GLN A 162 9.79 -15.01 -13.95
C GLN A 162 10.71 -14.46 -15.03
N THR A 163 10.34 -14.65 -16.29
CA THR A 163 11.20 -14.33 -17.44
C THR A 163 11.41 -12.83 -17.67
N ALA A 164 10.39 -11.99 -17.52
CA ALA A 164 10.52 -10.56 -17.86
C ALA A 164 11.31 -9.73 -16.83
N TYR A 165 11.57 -10.32 -15.67
CA TYR A 165 12.41 -9.76 -14.61
C TYR A 165 13.69 -10.57 -14.39
N GLU A 166 13.88 -11.65 -15.16
CA GLU A 166 14.84 -12.73 -14.89
C GLU A 166 14.87 -13.18 -13.41
N ARG A 167 13.70 -13.14 -12.77
CA ARG A 167 13.58 -13.22 -11.31
C ARG A 167 13.54 -14.67 -10.85
N PHE A 168 14.48 -15.06 -10.00
CA PHE A 168 14.41 -16.33 -9.27
C PHE A 168 13.94 -16.09 -7.83
N THR A 169 12.95 -16.86 -7.36
CA THR A 169 12.41 -16.75 -6.01
C THR A 169 12.46 -18.08 -5.26
N THR A 170 12.73 -18.02 -3.96
CA THR A 170 12.57 -19.14 -3.02
C THR A 170 11.92 -18.65 -1.73
N ASN A 171 10.88 -19.36 -1.29
CA ASN A 171 10.16 -19.15 -0.03
C ASN A 171 10.24 -20.45 0.79
N VAL A 172 10.50 -20.33 2.08
CA VAL A 172 10.47 -21.43 3.04
C VAL A 172 9.64 -21.01 4.24
N ALA A 173 8.70 -21.84 4.67
CA ALA A 173 7.92 -21.66 5.88
C ALA A 173 8.01 -22.90 6.79
N VAL A 174 8.00 -22.68 8.09
CA VAL A 174 7.85 -23.72 9.12
C VAL A 174 6.82 -23.21 10.13
N TYR A 175 5.89 -24.07 10.53
CA TYR A 175 4.79 -23.67 11.40
C TYR A 175 4.36 -24.84 12.28
N ALA A 176 3.94 -24.54 13.50
CA ALA A 176 3.57 -25.54 14.48
C ALA A 176 2.53 -25.02 15.48
N LYS A 177 1.54 -25.85 15.78
CA LYS A 177 0.67 -25.78 16.95
C LYS A 177 1.21 -26.77 17.98
N LEU A 178 1.99 -26.27 18.95
CA LEU A 178 2.67 -27.13 19.94
C LEU A 178 1.70 -27.75 20.95
N ASN A 179 0.66 -27.00 21.29
CA ASN A 179 -0.48 -27.41 22.10
C ASN A 179 -1.65 -26.44 21.82
N ASP A 180 -2.74 -26.52 22.59
CA ASP A 180 -3.89 -25.63 22.40
C ASP A 180 -3.63 -24.16 22.75
N GLU A 181 -2.57 -23.88 23.53
CA GLU A 181 -2.23 -22.54 23.99
C GLU A 181 -1.13 -21.88 23.16
N LEU A 182 -0.24 -22.62 22.50
CA LEU A 182 0.98 -22.07 21.90
C LEU A 182 1.20 -22.51 20.46
N GLN A 183 1.33 -21.53 19.56
CA GLN A 183 1.64 -21.71 18.15
C GLN A 183 2.83 -20.85 17.73
N LEU A 184 3.62 -21.35 16.77
CA LEU A 184 4.84 -20.72 16.27
C LEU A 184 4.90 -20.82 14.75
N MET A 185 5.45 -19.80 14.10
CA MET A 185 5.74 -19.82 12.67
C MET A 185 7.00 -19.02 12.34
N GLY A 186 7.71 -19.46 11.30
CA GLY A 186 8.76 -18.72 10.63
C GLY A 186 8.61 -18.82 9.11
N ILE A 187 8.71 -17.69 8.40
CA ILE A 187 8.75 -17.59 6.94
C ILE A 187 10.04 -16.86 6.54
N ALA A 188 10.73 -17.34 5.51
CA ALA A 188 11.87 -16.67 4.91
C ALA A 188 11.74 -16.67 3.38
N ASN A 189 12.03 -15.52 2.76
CA ASN A 189 11.98 -15.34 1.32
C ASN A 189 13.30 -14.79 0.78
N TYR A 190 13.64 -15.25 -0.42
CA TYR A 190 14.73 -14.73 -1.23
C TYR A 190 14.24 -14.52 -2.67
N SER A 191 14.50 -13.34 -3.24
CA SER A 191 14.32 -13.04 -4.67
C SER A 191 15.60 -12.45 -5.21
N ASP A 192 16.00 -12.87 -6.41
CA ASP A 192 17.10 -12.26 -7.17
C ASP A 192 16.55 -11.84 -8.54
N ASP A 193 16.52 -10.53 -8.79
CA ASP A 193 15.96 -9.91 -9.99
C ASP A 193 17.10 -9.55 -10.95
N GLY A 194 17.02 -10.01 -12.19
CA GLY A 194 17.95 -9.67 -13.27
C GLY A 194 17.42 -8.54 -14.15
N GLU A 195 17.74 -8.60 -15.44
CA GLU A 195 17.41 -7.54 -16.38
C GLU A 195 15.89 -7.45 -16.64
N LEU A 196 15.39 -6.23 -16.90
CA LEU A 196 13.96 -6.03 -17.16
C LEU A 196 13.70 -6.01 -18.67
N TYR A 197 12.87 -6.94 -19.14
CA TYR A 197 12.45 -7.00 -20.53
C TYR A 197 11.37 -5.96 -20.86
N ILE A 198 11.67 -5.06 -21.80
CA ILE A 198 10.74 -4.02 -22.26
C ILE A 198 10.38 -4.23 -23.75
N PRO A 199 9.10 -4.29 -24.14
CA PRO A 199 8.72 -4.62 -25.52
C PRO A 199 9.28 -3.66 -26.56
N GLY A 200 10.06 -4.17 -27.51
CA GLY A 200 10.62 -3.39 -28.61
C GLY A 200 11.69 -2.37 -28.20
N LYS A 201 12.26 -2.52 -27.00
CA LYS A 201 13.40 -1.75 -26.49
C LYS A 201 14.49 -2.72 -26.02
N ASP A 202 15.68 -2.18 -25.75
CA ASP A 202 16.73 -2.93 -25.08
C ASP A 202 16.35 -3.17 -23.60
N ASP A 203 16.87 -4.26 -23.03
CA ASP A 203 16.60 -4.64 -21.66
C ASP A 203 17.20 -3.62 -20.69
N VAL A 204 16.51 -3.35 -19.59
CA VAL A 204 16.96 -2.39 -18.58
C VAL A 204 17.90 -3.10 -17.61
N THR A 205 19.18 -2.72 -17.66
CA THR A 205 20.25 -3.36 -16.87
C THR A 205 20.65 -2.55 -15.63
N SER A 206 19.81 -1.61 -15.18
CA SER A 206 20.12 -0.69 -14.07
C SER A 206 19.11 -0.76 -12.93
N LYS A 207 18.25 -1.78 -12.88
CA LYS A 207 17.15 -1.89 -11.90
C LYS A 207 17.09 -3.23 -11.17
N GLN A 208 18.11 -4.07 -11.34
CA GLN A 208 18.27 -5.35 -10.65
C GLN A 208 18.25 -5.16 -9.13
N GLY A 209 17.77 -6.17 -8.41
CA GLY A 209 17.63 -6.10 -6.96
C GLY A 209 17.56 -7.49 -6.33
N LYS A 210 17.88 -7.56 -5.05
CA LYS A 210 17.78 -8.76 -4.23
C LYS A 210 16.87 -8.47 -3.07
N LEU A 211 15.76 -9.19 -3.00
CA LEU A 211 14.86 -9.16 -1.84
C LEU A 211 15.24 -10.28 -0.88
N LYS A 212 15.39 -9.92 0.40
CA LYS A 212 15.35 -10.84 1.53
C LYS A 212 14.24 -10.36 2.45
N SER A 213 13.30 -11.24 2.78
CA SER A 213 12.25 -10.92 3.74
C SER A 213 12.01 -12.09 4.68
N GLY A 214 11.36 -11.84 5.81
CA GLY A 214 10.97 -12.90 6.72
C GLY A 214 10.03 -12.44 7.81
N LEU A 215 9.29 -13.41 8.33
CA LEU A 215 8.32 -13.24 9.40
C LEU A 215 8.54 -14.34 10.44
N VAL A 216 8.67 -13.96 11.71
CA VAL A 216 8.59 -14.88 12.85
C VAL A 216 7.39 -14.47 13.67
N LYS A 217 6.51 -15.41 14.02
CA LYS A 217 5.32 -15.14 14.82
C LYS A 217 5.09 -16.18 15.90
N VAL A 218 4.72 -15.70 17.08
CA VAL A 218 4.29 -16.49 18.23
C VAL A 218 2.85 -16.12 18.55
N VAL A 219 1.95 -17.10 18.63
CA VAL A 219 0.56 -16.93 19.06
C VAL A 219 0.36 -17.69 20.37
N PHE A 220 -0.10 -16.99 21.40
CA PHE A 220 -0.34 -17.54 22.73
C PHE A 220 -1.77 -17.29 23.18
N VAL A 221 -2.54 -18.37 23.39
CA VAL A 221 -3.95 -18.38 23.78
C VAL A 221 -4.08 -19.11 25.12
N PRO A 222 -3.77 -18.47 26.26
CA PRO A 222 -3.77 -19.12 27.56
C PRO A 222 -5.16 -19.54 28.07
N ASN A 223 -6.22 -19.00 27.46
CA ASN A 223 -7.62 -19.31 27.76
C ASN A 223 -8.51 -18.72 26.66
N ASP A 224 -9.80 -19.10 26.66
CA ASP A 224 -10.79 -18.66 25.67
C ASP A 224 -10.96 -17.14 25.58
N ALA A 225 -10.61 -16.41 26.64
CA ALA A 225 -10.79 -14.97 26.71
C ALA A 225 -9.57 -14.16 26.28
N ASN A 226 -8.39 -14.76 26.10
CA ASN A 226 -7.16 -14.04 25.81
C ASN A 226 -6.41 -14.64 24.64
N GLU A 227 -5.99 -13.78 23.71
CA GLU A 227 -5.05 -14.13 22.64
C GLU A 227 -3.95 -13.07 22.57
N PHE A 228 -2.70 -13.53 22.50
CA PHE A 228 -1.52 -12.69 22.37
C PHE A 228 -0.78 -13.08 21.09
N LYS A 229 -0.36 -12.12 20.28
CA LYS A 229 0.51 -12.33 19.13
C LYS A 229 1.75 -11.46 19.27
N LEU A 230 2.93 -12.04 19.04
CA LEU A 230 4.18 -11.32 18.92
C LEU A 230 4.78 -11.65 17.56
N SER A 231 5.03 -10.65 16.72
CA SER A 231 5.65 -10.83 15.41
C SER A 231 6.91 -9.98 15.24
N TYR A 232 7.86 -10.51 14.46
CA TYR A 232 8.97 -9.77 13.88
C TYR A 232 8.95 -9.97 12.36
N ASP A 233 8.86 -8.88 11.62
CA ASP A 233 8.80 -8.80 10.17
C ASP A 233 9.98 -7.99 9.65
N THR A 234 10.72 -8.53 8.67
CA THR A 234 11.86 -7.86 8.05
C THR A 234 11.76 -7.89 6.54
N TYR A 235 12.17 -6.81 5.89
CA TYR A 235 12.19 -6.63 4.45
C TYR A 235 13.47 -5.89 4.07
N GLN A 236 14.24 -6.42 3.12
CA GLN A 236 15.45 -5.80 2.58
C GLN A 236 15.47 -6.01 1.07
N ASP A 237 15.27 -4.94 0.30
CA ASP A 237 15.42 -4.94 -1.17
C ASP A 237 16.57 -4.04 -1.59
N GLY A 238 17.66 -4.63 -2.08
CA GLY A 238 18.89 -3.91 -2.39
C GLY A 238 19.62 -4.37 -3.65
N GLY A 239 20.38 -3.47 -4.26
CA GLY A 239 21.16 -3.78 -5.45
C GLY A 239 22.04 -2.62 -5.90
N LYS A 240 22.99 -2.91 -6.80
CA LYS A 240 23.75 -1.90 -7.54
C LYS A 240 22.89 -1.40 -8.69
N ARG A 241 21.98 -0.48 -8.37
CA ARG A 241 20.89 -0.07 -9.26
C ARG A 241 20.72 1.44 -9.25
N GLN A 242 20.04 1.95 -10.26
CA GLN A 242 19.63 3.34 -10.36
C GLN A 242 18.93 3.78 -9.07
N LEU A 243 19.29 4.95 -8.56
CA LEU A 243 18.69 5.48 -7.35
C LEU A 243 17.22 5.86 -7.58
N SER A 244 16.94 6.64 -8.65
CA SER A 244 15.60 7.06 -9.03
C SER A 244 14.83 5.95 -9.75
N GLY A 245 14.10 5.13 -9.00
CA GLY A 245 13.39 3.97 -9.53
C GLY A 245 12.27 4.30 -10.51
N GLU A 246 11.59 5.44 -10.37
CA GLU A 246 10.46 5.80 -11.24
C GLU A 246 10.84 6.28 -12.66
N LYS A 247 12.13 6.53 -12.93
CA LYS A 247 12.61 7.02 -14.24
C LYS A 247 12.88 5.86 -15.21
N ALA A 248 12.94 6.16 -16.51
CA ALA A 248 13.50 5.24 -17.50
C ALA A 248 14.92 4.84 -17.05
N GLY A 249 15.14 3.54 -16.85
CA GLY A 249 16.44 3.02 -16.43
C GLY A 249 17.53 3.26 -17.48
N ALA A 250 18.79 3.10 -17.09
CA ALA A 250 19.90 3.09 -18.03
C ALA A 250 19.96 1.73 -18.75
N LEU A 251 20.26 1.77 -20.06
CA LEU A 251 20.39 0.58 -20.91
C LEU A 251 21.73 -0.14 -20.75
N TYR A 252 22.72 0.50 -20.11
CA TYR A 252 24.05 -0.06 -19.91
C TYR A 252 24.47 0.10 -18.44
N ALA A 253 24.98 -0.97 -17.84
CA ALA A 253 25.61 -0.95 -16.52
C ALA A 253 26.99 -0.24 -16.50
N HIS A 254 27.35 0.50 -17.57
CA HIS A 254 28.57 1.32 -17.62
C HIS A 254 28.52 2.50 -16.64
N ASP A 255 27.33 2.92 -16.23
CA ASP A 255 27.17 3.70 -15.02
C ASP A 255 27.30 2.73 -13.84
N GLU A 256 28.47 2.72 -13.17
CA GLU A 256 28.66 1.98 -11.92
C GLU A 256 27.68 2.52 -10.88
N HIS A 257 26.48 1.96 -10.86
CA HIS A 257 25.46 2.33 -9.89
C HIS A 257 25.93 1.91 -8.51
N ASN A 258 26.07 2.88 -7.61
CA ASN A 258 26.36 2.61 -6.22
C ASN A 258 25.23 1.76 -5.62
N TYR A 259 25.60 0.82 -4.75
CA TYR A 259 24.61 0.02 -4.06
C TYR A 259 23.67 0.91 -3.25
N HIS A 260 22.39 0.60 -3.30
CA HIS A 260 21.41 1.06 -2.34
C HIS A 260 20.37 -0.01 -2.02
N SER A 261 19.76 0.09 -0.84
CA SER A 261 18.65 -0.76 -0.44
C SER A 261 17.55 0.02 0.25
N ILE A 262 16.34 -0.51 0.20
CA ILE A 262 15.21 -0.07 1.03
C ILE A 262 14.89 -1.21 1.98
N ASN A 263 14.91 -0.89 3.27
CA ASN A 263 14.83 -1.87 4.34
C ASN A 263 13.73 -1.50 5.36
N ARG A 264 13.13 -2.51 5.98
CA ARG A 264 12.19 -2.39 7.08
C ARG A 264 12.42 -3.49 8.11
N ASP A 265 12.37 -3.13 9.39
CA ASP A 265 12.29 -4.04 10.53
C ASP A 265 11.13 -3.64 11.43
N THR A 266 10.17 -4.54 11.65
CA THR A 266 8.96 -4.29 12.42
C THR A 266 8.77 -5.34 13.50
N VAL A 267 8.48 -4.91 14.73
CA VAL A 267 8.05 -5.77 15.84
C VAL A 267 6.65 -5.35 16.24
N THR A 268 5.70 -6.29 16.31
CA THR A 268 4.34 -6.02 16.76
C THR A 268 3.94 -6.93 17.91
N PHE A 269 3.21 -6.38 18.87
CA PHE A 269 2.55 -7.10 19.93
C PHE A 269 1.05 -6.80 19.87
N MET A 270 0.24 -7.83 19.66
CA MET A 270 -1.21 -7.75 19.69
C MET A 270 -1.75 -8.51 20.89
N HIS A 271 -2.79 -7.97 21.51
CA HIS A 271 -3.58 -8.63 22.52
C HIS A 271 -5.06 -8.43 22.25
N ARG A 272 -5.82 -9.53 22.25
CA ARG A 272 -7.28 -9.53 22.25
C ARG A 272 -7.76 -10.08 23.60
N TYR A 273 -8.65 -9.35 24.24
CA TYR A 273 -9.38 -9.80 25.42
C TYR A 273 -10.88 -9.69 25.23
N ASP A 274 -11.57 -10.83 25.32
CA ASP A 274 -13.01 -10.94 25.19
C ASP A 274 -13.51 -11.98 26.19
N ASN A 275 -14.24 -11.55 27.22
CA ASN A 275 -14.77 -12.45 28.24
C ASN A 275 -16.24 -12.83 28.01
N GLY A 276 -16.77 -12.57 26.81
CA GLY A 276 -18.17 -12.75 26.46
C GLY A 276 -19.10 -11.70 27.06
N SER A 277 -18.57 -10.61 27.63
CA SER A 277 -19.38 -9.46 28.05
C SER A 277 -19.65 -8.54 26.88
N ASP A 278 -20.90 -8.13 26.73
CA ASP A 278 -21.31 -7.07 25.81
C ASP A 278 -20.48 -5.79 25.99
N LEU A 279 -19.99 -5.49 27.19
CA LEU A 279 -19.28 -4.23 27.44
C LEU A 279 -17.78 -4.27 27.14
N VAL A 280 -17.17 -5.45 27.04
CA VAL A 280 -15.69 -5.57 27.00
C VAL A 280 -15.24 -6.53 25.90
N ASN A 281 -14.77 -5.94 24.81
CA ASN A 281 -13.95 -6.59 23.79
C ASN A 281 -12.77 -5.66 23.49
N LEU A 282 -11.65 -5.92 24.17
CA LEU A 282 -10.46 -5.09 24.17
C LEU A 282 -9.48 -5.60 23.11
N LYS A 283 -9.02 -4.70 22.25
CA LYS A 283 -7.92 -4.93 21.31
C LYS A 283 -6.79 -3.96 21.62
N THR A 284 -5.59 -4.48 21.81
CA THR A 284 -4.36 -3.72 22.03
C THR A 284 -3.37 -4.08 20.94
N ASN A 285 -2.81 -3.08 20.28
CA ASN A 285 -1.69 -3.23 19.35
C ASN A 285 -0.56 -2.29 19.75
N LEU A 286 0.64 -2.82 19.95
CA LEU A 286 1.85 -2.05 20.24
C LEU A 286 2.93 -2.43 19.25
N TYR A 287 3.70 -1.46 18.77
CA TYR A 287 4.70 -1.74 17.74
C TYR A 287 5.94 -0.87 17.82
N TYR A 288 7.01 -1.41 17.25
CA TYR A 288 8.21 -0.69 16.82
C TYR A 288 8.40 -0.96 15.33
N ASN A 289 8.60 0.09 14.54
CA ASN A 289 8.93 -0.01 13.13
C ASN A 289 10.18 0.82 12.83
N ARG A 290 11.10 0.28 12.03
CA ARG A 290 12.26 1.00 11.51
C ARG A 290 12.29 0.84 10.01
N GLN A 291 12.20 1.95 9.29
CA GLN A 291 12.45 2.01 7.85
C GLN A 291 13.80 2.68 7.63
N TYR A 292 14.64 2.10 6.76
CA TYR A 292 15.94 2.68 6.47
C TYR A 292 16.42 2.39 5.05
N MET A 293 17.24 3.29 4.52
CA MET A 293 17.92 3.12 3.24
C MET A 293 19.43 3.11 3.45
N ASP A 294 20.09 2.05 2.99
CA ASP A 294 21.56 1.99 2.94
C ASP A 294 22.04 2.51 1.60
N ARG A 295 23.16 3.24 1.59
CA ARG A 295 23.85 3.61 0.35
C ARG A 295 25.36 3.53 0.52
N ASP A 296 26.02 2.83 -0.41
CA ASP A 296 27.49 2.65 -0.40
C ASP A 296 28.29 3.95 -0.51
N ALA A 297 29.48 3.94 0.09
CA ALA A 297 30.45 5.02 -0.08
C ALA A 297 30.71 5.28 -1.58
N LEU A 298 30.90 6.55 -1.93
CA LEU A 298 31.15 6.95 -3.31
C LEU A 298 32.11 8.14 -3.36
N THR A 299 32.68 8.39 -4.53
CA THR A 299 33.43 9.62 -4.80
C THR A 299 32.63 10.47 -5.77
N GLU A 300 32.34 11.71 -5.38
CA GLU A 300 31.62 12.70 -6.20
C GLU A 300 32.57 13.82 -6.62
N GLU A 301 32.41 14.31 -7.84
CA GLU A 301 33.12 15.51 -8.30
C GLU A 301 32.46 16.74 -7.68
N TYR A 302 33.26 17.68 -7.17
CA TYR A 302 32.78 18.99 -6.73
C TYR A 302 33.43 20.11 -7.55
N GLY A 303 32.70 21.22 -7.67
CA GLY A 303 33.07 22.33 -8.52
C GLY A 303 31.92 23.32 -8.63
N ASP A 304 32.02 24.22 -9.63
CA ASP A 304 31.08 25.31 -9.81
C ASP A 304 30.28 25.15 -11.10
N TRP A 305 28.99 25.44 -11.03
CA TRP A 305 28.13 25.59 -12.20
C TRP A 305 28.24 27.03 -12.71
N ASN A 306 28.70 27.20 -13.94
CA ASN A 306 28.87 28.49 -14.58
C ASN A 306 27.99 28.59 -15.84
N GLN A 307 27.41 29.76 -16.09
CA GLN A 307 26.76 30.01 -17.38
C GLN A 307 27.82 30.35 -18.42
N VAL A 308 27.98 29.48 -19.41
CA VAL A 308 28.85 29.68 -20.57
C VAL A 308 27.97 29.64 -21.81
N ASN A 309 27.94 30.75 -22.55
CA ASN A 309 27.14 30.89 -23.79
C ASN A 309 25.65 30.52 -23.65
N GLY A 310 25.05 30.77 -22.48
CA GLY A 310 23.63 30.46 -22.22
C GLY A 310 23.35 29.01 -21.82
N ALA A 311 24.38 28.15 -21.71
CA ALA A 311 24.28 26.82 -21.14
C ALA A 311 24.95 26.76 -19.76
N TRP A 312 24.40 25.96 -18.86
CA TRP A 312 25.05 25.64 -17.59
C TRP A 312 26.13 24.59 -17.83
N GLU A 313 27.39 24.97 -17.59
CA GLU A 313 28.54 24.07 -17.67
C GLU A 313 29.11 23.86 -16.26
N PHE A 314 29.32 22.60 -15.88
CA PHE A 314 29.96 22.25 -14.63
C PHE A 314 31.49 22.31 -14.80
N THR A 315 32.15 23.15 -14.03
CA THR A 315 33.60 23.23 -13.97
C THR A 315 34.08 22.47 -12.73
N LYS A 316 34.66 21.29 -12.96
CA LYS A 316 35.25 20.47 -11.90
C LYS A 316 36.41 21.20 -11.21
N ASP A 317 36.37 21.25 -9.88
CA ASP A 317 37.49 21.71 -9.03
C ASP A 317 38.25 20.52 -8.45
N GLY A 318 37.54 19.52 -7.90
CA GLY A 318 38.15 18.31 -7.36
C GLY A 318 37.16 17.21 -7.04
N ASP A 319 37.57 16.30 -6.16
CA ASP A 319 36.84 15.10 -5.77
C ASP A 319 36.54 15.11 -4.26
N LEU A 320 35.36 14.63 -3.90
CA LEU A 320 34.86 14.48 -2.54
C LEU A 320 34.51 13.02 -2.29
N SER A 321 35.26 12.38 -1.39
CA SER A 321 34.92 11.04 -0.88
C SER A 321 33.78 11.16 0.12
N ILE A 322 32.70 10.41 -0.10
CA ILE A 322 31.52 10.36 0.75
C ILE A 322 31.43 8.94 1.34
N PRO A 323 31.38 8.78 2.67
CA PRO A 323 31.25 7.47 3.29
C PRO A 323 29.89 6.82 3.01
N SER A 324 29.72 5.57 3.45
CA SER A 324 28.42 4.91 3.48
C SER A 324 27.43 5.75 4.29
N ARG A 325 26.16 5.75 3.89
CA ARG A 325 25.10 6.48 4.61
C ARG A 325 23.92 5.57 4.83
N GLU A 326 23.32 5.69 6.00
CA GLU A 326 22.07 5.07 6.38
C GLU A 326 21.05 6.17 6.68
N TYR A 327 19.92 6.15 5.96
CA TYR A 327 18.84 7.13 6.10
C TYR A 327 17.72 6.47 6.90
N ASN A 328 17.43 6.96 8.10
CA ASN A 328 16.60 6.25 9.06
C ASN A 328 15.30 6.98 9.41
N VAL A 329 14.24 6.20 9.60
CA VAL A 329 13.02 6.59 10.31
C VAL A 329 12.59 5.46 11.23
N THR A 330 12.47 5.72 12.52
CA THR A 330 11.84 4.80 13.48
C THR A 330 10.47 5.31 13.87
N THR A 331 9.58 4.41 14.27
CA THR A 331 8.27 4.72 14.83
C THR A 331 7.95 3.74 15.95
N ILE A 332 7.64 4.25 17.13
CA ILE A 332 7.09 3.48 18.25
C ILE A 332 5.67 3.97 18.45
N GLY A 333 4.70 3.06 18.53
CA GLY A 333 3.32 3.45 18.72
C GLY A 333 2.41 2.31 19.15
N GLY A 334 1.13 2.63 19.21
CA GLY A 334 0.11 1.66 19.50
C GLY A 334 -1.30 2.22 19.47
N ASP A 335 -2.25 1.30 19.53
CA ASP A 335 -3.68 1.54 19.56
C ASP A 335 -4.31 0.62 20.62
N ILE A 336 -5.14 1.19 21.48
CA ILE A 336 -5.93 0.45 22.46
C ILE A 336 -7.38 0.84 22.25
N ARG A 337 -8.21 -0.14 21.91
CA ARG A 337 -9.63 0.07 21.64
C ARG A 337 -10.50 -0.95 22.33
N ASN A 338 -11.67 -0.50 22.78
CA ASN A 338 -12.71 -1.36 23.29
C ASN A 338 -13.94 -1.28 22.38
N ILE A 339 -14.59 -2.42 22.19
CA ILE A 339 -15.91 -2.50 21.57
C ILE A 339 -16.90 -2.88 22.66
N SER A 340 -17.99 -2.12 22.75
CA SER A 340 -19.10 -2.35 23.69
C SER A 340 -20.43 -2.37 22.95
N TRP A 341 -21.27 -3.33 23.28
CA TRP A 341 -22.66 -3.43 22.86
C TRP A 341 -23.56 -2.89 23.97
N VAL A 342 -24.38 -1.89 23.65
CA VAL A 342 -25.34 -1.28 24.58
C VAL A 342 -26.70 -1.19 23.90
N GLY A 343 -27.53 -2.21 24.10
CA GLY A 343 -28.76 -2.37 23.31
C GLY A 343 -28.40 -2.68 21.86
N GLU A 344 -28.92 -1.89 20.92
CA GLU A 344 -28.67 -2.01 19.47
C GLU A 344 -27.47 -1.19 18.98
N HIS A 345 -26.68 -0.63 19.91
CA HIS A 345 -25.52 0.21 19.60
C HIS A 345 -24.21 -0.56 19.80
N GLU A 346 -23.39 -0.63 18.76
CA GLU A 346 -21.98 -1.04 18.81
C GLU A 346 -21.10 0.20 18.98
N LEU A 347 -20.64 0.44 20.21
CA LEU A 347 -19.75 1.53 20.57
C LEU A 347 -18.29 1.08 20.46
N THR A 348 -17.54 1.66 19.52
CA THR A 348 -16.09 1.48 19.42
C THR A 348 -15.39 2.74 19.88
N TYR A 349 -14.50 2.65 20.87
CA TYR A 349 -13.76 3.80 21.37
C TYR A 349 -12.35 3.42 21.80
N GLY A 350 -11.42 4.36 21.67
CA GLY A 350 -10.02 4.05 21.91
C GLY A 350 -9.08 5.25 21.88
N PHE A 351 -7.81 4.92 22.02
CA PHE A 351 -6.68 5.83 21.96
C PHE A 351 -5.60 5.24 21.05
N GLU A 352 -5.11 6.06 20.13
CA GLU A 352 -3.95 5.77 19.29
C GLU A 352 -2.85 6.79 19.60
N GLY A 353 -1.59 6.35 19.63
CA GLY A 353 -0.46 7.28 19.74
C GLY A 353 0.80 6.70 19.13
N TYR A 354 1.64 7.58 18.56
CA TYR A 354 2.93 7.19 18.02
C TYR A 354 3.95 8.32 18.13
N LYS A 355 5.23 7.93 18.15
CA LYS A 355 6.38 8.80 18.03
C LYS A 355 7.31 8.27 16.94
N SER A 356 7.61 9.11 15.97
CA SER A 356 8.60 8.83 14.93
C SER A 356 9.85 9.68 15.12
N GLU A 357 11.02 9.12 14.81
CA GLU A 357 12.32 9.82 14.86
C GLU A 357 13.09 9.57 13.55
N GLN A 358 13.72 10.60 13.02
CA GLN A 358 14.43 10.57 11.74
C GLN A 358 15.85 11.09 11.87
N TRP A 359 16.80 10.41 11.24
CA TRP A 359 18.20 10.85 11.18
C TRP A 359 18.93 10.24 9.98
N VAL A 360 20.12 10.77 9.70
CA VAL A 360 21.08 10.19 8.76
C VAL A 360 22.34 9.83 9.53
N ASP A 361 22.74 8.57 9.45
CA ASP A 361 23.99 8.05 10.03
C ASP A 361 25.01 7.84 8.90
N SER A 362 26.19 8.45 9.02
CA SER A 362 27.23 8.38 8.00
C SER A 362 28.63 8.67 8.55
N GLY A 363 28.95 9.94 8.83
CA GLY A 363 30.27 10.41 9.20
C GLY A 363 30.85 11.49 8.27
N LEU A 364 32.19 11.62 8.28
CA LEU A 364 32.89 12.68 7.56
C LEU A 364 33.24 12.26 6.13
N GLY A 365 32.76 13.03 5.17
CA GLY A 365 33.33 13.05 3.83
C GLY A 365 34.61 13.87 3.79
N HIS A 366 35.51 13.53 2.86
CA HIS A 366 36.83 14.12 2.73
C HIS A 366 37.07 14.62 1.31
N TYR A 367 37.44 15.89 1.16
CA TYR A 367 37.90 16.41 -0.12
C TYR A 367 39.29 15.84 -0.42
N THR A 368 39.39 15.04 -1.48
CA THR A 368 40.61 14.27 -1.83
C THR A 368 41.43 14.92 -2.95
N SER A 369 40.87 15.93 -3.63
CA SER A 369 41.56 16.75 -4.63
C SER A 369 40.91 18.15 -4.74
N GLY A 370 41.47 19.05 -5.55
CA GLY A 370 40.94 20.40 -5.79
C GLY A 370 41.23 21.42 -4.69
N SER A 371 40.57 22.58 -4.76
CA SER A 371 40.85 23.73 -3.87
C SER A 371 40.58 23.47 -2.38
N LYS A 372 39.71 22.51 -2.05
CA LYS A 372 39.33 22.14 -0.67
C LYS A 372 40.09 20.93 -0.13
N LEU A 373 41.17 20.51 -0.77
CA LEU A 373 41.95 19.32 -0.38
C LEU A 373 42.23 19.30 1.14
N GLY A 374 41.81 18.22 1.80
CA GLY A 374 42.03 18.00 3.24
C GLY A 374 40.92 18.55 4.14
N GLU A 375 39.98 19.33 3.62
CA GLU A 375 38.76 19.71 4.35
C GLU A 375 37.81 18.50 4.49
N THR A 376 36.88 18.62 5.44
CA THR A 376 35.85 17.61 5.68
C THR A 376 34.45 18.19 5.59
N LYS A 377 33.48 17.32 5.30
CA LYS A 377 32.05 17.65 5.33
C LYS A 377 31.32 16.59 6.14
N ASN A 378 30.60 17.01 7.17
CA ASN A 378 29.78 16.08 7.95
C ASN A 378 28.52 15.70 7.17
N TYR A 379 28.23 14.40 7.08
CA TYR A 379 27.02 13.85 6.49
C TYR A 379 26.01 13.33 7.53
N ASP A 380 26.38 13.33 8.81
CA ASP A 380 25.43 13.04 9.89
C ASP A 380 24.42 14.18 10.02
N ILE A 381 23.13 13.84 10.10
CA ILE A 381 22.06 14.82 10.27
C ILE A 381 21.05 14.29 11.28
N ASP A 382 20.90 15.00 12.40
CA ASP A 382 19.73 14.88 13.26
C ASP A 382 18.54 15.50 12.52
N GLY A 383 17.56 14.67 12.17
CA GLY A 383 16.42 15.09 11.37
C GLY A 383 15.30 15.70 12.20
N GLY A 384 14.23 14.94 12.40
CA GLY A 384 13.07 15.40 13.09
C GLY A 384 12.35 14.33 13.89
N THR A 385 11.38 14.77 14.66
CA THR A 385 10.47 13.91 15.39
C THR A 385 9.04 14.27 15.06
N VAL A 386 8.18 13.25 14.99
CA VAL A 386 6.72 13.43 15.02
C VAL A 386 6.22 12.78 16.28
N THR A 387 5.40 13.48 17.06
CA THR A 387 4.64 12.90 18.16
C THR A 387 3.17 13.18 17.90
N ALA A 388 2.37 12.13 17.80
CA ALA A 388 0.95 12.26 17.52
C ALA A 388 0.12 11.33 18.41
N TYR A 389 -1.06 11.80 18.77
CA TYR A 389 -2.02 11.03 19.57
C TYR A 389 -3.44 11.43 19.20
N GLY A 390 -4.33 10.45 19.20
CA GLY A 390 -5.74 10.62 18.88
C GLY A 390 -6.63 9.86 19.85
N ILE A 391 -7.71 10.51 20.28
CA ILE A 391 -8.83 9.85 20.95
C ILE A 391 -9.99 9.76 19.98
N TYR A 392 -10.69 8.64 19.97
CA TYR A 392 -11.82 8.44 19.08
C TYR A 392 -12.94 7.64 19.73
N ALA A 393 -14.15 7.90 19.25
CA ALA A 393 -15.34 7.14 19.54
C ALA A 393 -16.21 7.06 18.28
N GLN A 394 -16.82 5.91 18.08
CA GLN A 394 -17.75 5.59 17.01
C GLN A 394 -18.93 4.84 17.59
N ASP A 395 -20.12 5.10 17.05
CA ASP A 395 -21.34 4.38 17.32
C ASP A 395 -21.88 3.84 15.99
N ALA A 396 -22.07 2.53 15.92
CA ALA A 396 -22.76 1.87 14.82
C ALA A 396 -24.09 1.30 15.32
N PHE A 397 -25.19 1.71 14.69
CA PHE A 397 -26.54 1.32 15.11
C PHE A 397 -27.50 1.30 13.91
N GLU A 398 -28.62 0.60 14.09
CA GLU A 398 -29.65 0.44 13.08
C GLU A 398 -31.00 0.99 13.56
N ILE A 399 -31.78 1.58 12.67
CA ILE A 399 -33.14 2.06 12.94
C ILE A 399 -34.02 1.70 11.74
N ASN A 400 -34.83 0.66 11.88
CA ASN A 400 -35.56 0.05 10.76
C ASN A 400 -34.57 -0.33 9.64
N ASP A 401 -34.84 0.09 8.41
CA ASP A 401 -34.00 -0.17 7.23
C ASP A 401 -32.76 0.73 7.12
N PHE A 402 -32.46 1.55 8.14
CA PHE A 402 -31.30 2.44 8.13
C PHE A 402 -30.19 1.91 9.04
N ARG A 403 -28.96 1.90 8.53
CA ARG A 403 -27.76 1.67 9.33
C ARG A 403 -26.91 2.93 9.35
N PHE A 404 -26.45 3.32 10.53
CA PHE A 404 -25.63 4.50 10.74
C PHE A 404 -24.33 4.12 11.41
N VAL A 405 -23.23 4.71 10.94
CA VAL A 405 -21.93 4.68 11.60
C VAL A 405 -21.47 6.12 11.75
N THR A 406 -21.49 6.63 12.98
CA THR A 406 -21.10 8.02 13.28
C THR A 406 -19.94 8.02 14.25
N GLY A 407 -18.96 8.90 14.04
CA GLY A 407 -17.78 8.92 14.87
C GLY A 407 -17.14 10.29 14.94
N LEU A 408 -16.40 10.50 16.02
CA LEU A 408 -15.58 11.67 16.26
C LEU A 408 -14.18 11.21 16.62
N ARG A 409 -13.18 11.89 16.06
CA ARG A 409 -11.79 11.72 16.42
C ARG A 409 -11.15 13.07 16.68
N TYR A 410 -10.42 13.21 17.78
CA TYR A 410 -9.61 14.38 18.07
C TYR A 410 -8.15 13.99 18.02
N ASP A 411 -7.41 14.55 17.06
CA ASP A 411 -6.00 14.29 16.84
C ASP A 411 -5.16 15.50 17.22
N VAL A 412 -3.99 15.24 17.82
CA VAL A 412 -2.92 16.22 18.01
C VAL A 412 -1.67 15.68 17.34
N HIS A 413 -1.00 16.51 16.56
CA HIS A 413 0.20 16.18 15.79
C HIS A 413 1.26 17.26 16.03
N GLU A 414 2.42 16.85 16.53
CA GLU A 414 3.55 17.74 16.80
C GLU A 414 4.78 17.29 15.99
N LEU A 415 5.27 18.17 15.13
CA LEU A 415 6.52 18.03 14.39
C LEU A 415 7.61 18.85 15.09
N GLY A 416 8.77 18.23 15.31
CA GLY A 416 9.97 18.86 15.88
C GLY A 416 11.24 18.50 15.11
N GLY A 417 12.33 19.23 15.38
CA GLY A 417 13.64 19.05 14.73
C GLY A 417 13.90 20.07 13.61
N VAL A 418 14.27 19.58 12.42
CA VAL A 418 14.54 20.40 11.21
C VAL A 418 13.39 21.35 10.91
N PHE A 419 12.16 20.84 10.92
CA PHE A 419 10.94 21.65 10.84
C PHE A 419 10.17 21.57 12.16
N LYS A 420 9.26 22.53 12.39
CA LYS A 420 8.48 22.60 13.62
C LYS A 420 7.03 22.98 13.35
N GLY A 421 6.10 22.31 14.00
CA GLY A 421 4.69 22.62 13.89
C GLY A 421 3.86 21.85 14.91
N LYS A 422 2.76 22.45 15.35
CA LYS A 422 1.78 21.79 16.21
C LYS A 422 0.40 22.00 15.61
N TYR A 423 -0.32 20.90 15.46
CA TYR A 423 -1.60 20.84 14.77
C TYR A 423 -2.57 20.01 15.59
N ASP A 424 -3.83 20.42 15.60
CA ASP A 424 -4.90 19.64 16.19
C ASP A 424 -6.16 19.78 15.35
N GLN A 425 -7.03 18.77 15.41
CA GLN A 425 -8.29 18.77 14.68
C GLN A 425 -9.30 17.82 15.33
N LEU A 426 -10.54 18.29 15.47
CA LEU A 426 -11.70 17.43 15.65
C LEU A 426 -12.26 17.05 14.29
N SER A 427 -12.33 15.75 14.02
CA SER A 427 -12.69 15.17 12.73
C SER A 427 -13.96 14.32 12.88
N PRO A 428 -15.15 14.87 12.63
CA PRO A 428 -16.37 14.07 12.51
C PRO A 428 -16.36 13.22 11.25
N LYS A 429 -16.90 12.00 11.39
CA LYS A 429 -17.11 11.03 10.31
C LYS A 429 -18.54 10.48 10.41
N PHE A 430 -19.13 10.20 9.26
CA PHE A 430 -20.48 9.68 9.15
C PHE A 430 -20.57 8.76 7.94
N GLN A 431 -21.18 7.59 8.13
CA GLN A 431 -21.63 6.71 7.06
C GLN A 431 -23.09 6.37 7.34
N GLY A 432 -23.90 6.40 6.30
CA GLY A 432 -25.32 6.07 6.37
C GLY A 432 -25.68 5.12 5.24
N GLU A 433 -26.47 4.10 5.57
CA GLU A 433 -26.93 3.10 4.63
C GLU A 433 -28.45 2.97 4.76
N TYR A 434 -29.13 2.80 3.63
CA TYR A 434 -30.58 2.62 3.58
C TYR A 434 -30.95 1.42 2.70
N GLN A 435 -31.48 0.37 3.31
CA GLN A 435 -31.98 -0.81 2.62
C GLN A 435 -33.33 -0.46 1.96
N THR A 436 -33.29 -0.07 0.68
CA THR A 436 -34.48 0.41 -0.04
C THR A 436 -35.40 -0.74 -0.45
N THR A 437 -34.81 -1.89 -0.78
CA THR A 437 -35.49 -3.16 -1.10
C THR A 437 -34.56 -4.29 -0.68
N ASP A 438 -35.01 -5.55 -0.68
CA ASP A 438 -34.16 -6.73 -0.38
C ASP A 438 -32.85 -6.76 -1.20
N ASN A 439 -32.86 -6.22 -2.42
CA ASN A 439 -31.72 -6.25 -3.33
C ASN A 439 -30.99 -4.91 -3.51
N LEU A 440 -31.44 -3.80 -2.91
CA LEU A 440 -30.86 -2.49 -3.17
C LEU A 440 -30.59 -1.75 -1.86
N ARG A 441 -29.32 -1.43 -1.63
CA ARG A 441 -28.85 -0.61 -0.52
C ARG A 441 -28.25 0.69 -1.05
N LEU A 442 -28.74 1.83 -0.58
CA LEU A 442 -28.14 3.13 -0.84
C LEU A 442 -27.12 3.45 0.25
N ARG A 443 -26.01 4.11 -0.10
CA ARG A 443 -24.94 4.48 0.82
C ARG A 443 -24.56 5.95 0.69
N VAL A 444 -24.25 6.59 1.80
CA VAL A 444 -23.64 7.92 1.86
C VAL A 444 -22.50 7.94 2.87
N GLY A 445 -21.48 8.74 2.60
CA GLY A 445 -20.31 8.89 3.45
C GLY A 445 -19.85 10.34 3.53
N TYR A 446 -19.41 10.75 4.72
CA TYR A 446 -18.77 12.03 4.96
C TYR A 446 -17.62 11.87 5.93
N GLY A 447 -16.51 12.57 5.68
CA GLY A 447 -15.42 12.64 6.63
C GLY A 447 -14.63 13.93 6.56
N ARG A 448 -14.45 14.57 7.72
CA ARG A 448 -13.50 15.69 7.86
C ARG A 448 -12.07 15.17 7.79
N LEU A 449 -11.28 15.66 6.84
CA LEU A 449 -9.90 15.25 6.60
C LEU A 449 -8.92 16.04 7.48
N PHE A 450 -7.84 15.39 7.92
CA PHE A 450 -6.78 15.98 8.73
C PHE A 450 -5.44 15.27 8.52
N LYS A 451 -4.39 16.04 8.26
CA LYS A 451 -3.00 15.58 8.31
C LYS A 451 -2.07 16.73 8.73
N GLY A 452 -1.32 16.54 9.80
CA GLY A 452 -0.25 17.47 10.21
C GLY A 452 0.95 17.39 9.27
N ALA A 453 1.90 18.32 9.42
CA ALA A 453 3.13 18.30 8.64
C ALA A 453 3.98 17.05 8.96
N SER A 454 4.35 16.29 7.93
CA SER A 454 5.17 15.08 8.06
C SER A 454 6.66 15.41 8.24
N LEU A 455 7.43 14.39 8.65
CA LEU A 455 8.89 14.42 8.52
C LEU A 455 9.30 14.71 7.06
N PRO A 456 10.37 15.47 6.82
CA PRO A 456 10.89 15.65 5.47
C PRO A 456 11.35 14.32 4.87
N GLU A 457 11.58 14.30 3.57
CA GLU A 457 12.21 13.15 2.93
C GLU A 457 13.63 12.91 3.47
N THR A 458 13.94 11.68 3.89
CA THR A 458 15.20 11.39 4.59
C THR A 458 16.43 11.54 3.69
N LEU A 459 16.39 11.04 2.44
CA LEU A 459 17.54 11.07 1.54
C LEU A 459 18.00 12.49 1.20
N THR A 460 17.05 13.41 1.07
CA THR A 460 17.30 14.78 0.61
C THR A 460 17.20 15.82 1.73
N MET A 461 17.14 15.33 2.97
CA MET A 461 17.01 16.14 4.17
C MET A 461 18.14 17.18 4.24
N LYS A 462 17.77 18.38 4.71
CA LYS A 462 18.69 19.48 4.95
C LYS A 462 18.85 19.68 6.45
N SER A 463 19.99 20.21 6.86
CA SER A 463 20.21 20.58 8.26
C SER A 463 19.22 21.67 8.68
N ALA A 464 18.92 21.76 9.98
CA ALA A 464 18.05 22.79 10.53
C ALA A 464 18.53 24.23 10.23
N ALA A 465 19.84 24.43 9.98
CA ALA A 465 20.41 25.73 9.63
C ALA A 465 20.14 26.13 8.17
N ASP A 466 19.79 25.17 7.31
CA ASP A 466 19.61 25.36 5.85
C ASP A 466 18.14 25.41 5.42
N VAL A 467 17.22 25.39 6.39
CA VAL A 467 15.78 25.42 6.17
C VAL A 467 15.13 26.63 6.86
N THR A 468 13.95 26.98 6.38
CA THR A 468 13.11 28.06 6.90
C THR A 468 11.71 27.55 7.21
N GLN A 469 10.99 28.26 8.07
CA GLN A 469 9.63 27.91 8.49
C GLN A 469 8.67 29.03 8.09
N ALA A 470 7.60 28.70 7.38
CA ALA A 470 6.46 29.60 7.20
C ALA A 470 5.40 29.33 8.28
N ASP A 471 4.41 30.23 8.37
CA ASP A 471 3.19 29.99 9.13
C ASP A 471 2.36 28.88 8.44
N THR A 472 2.73 27.63 8.71
CA THR A 472 2.19 26.45 8.06
C THR A 472 1.00 25.94 8.85
N LYS A 473 -0.13 25.76 8.19
CA LYS A 473 -1.35 25.15 8.74
C LYS A 473 -1.39 23.66 8.45
N ALA A 474 -2.20 22.91 9.18
CA ALA A 474 -2.48 21.51 8.86
C ALA A 474 -3.18 21.38 7.51
N MET A 475 -3.02 20.23 6.86
CA MET A 475 -3.88 19.85 5.75
C MET A 475 -5.25 19.46 6.30
N THR A 476 -6.29 20.10 5.81
CA THR A 476 -7.67 19.81 6.23
C THR A 476 -8.60 19.86 5.04
N GLY A 477 -9.72 19.16 5.11
CA GLY A 477 -10.69 19.18 4.02
C GLY A 477 -11.86 18.29 4.34
N ASN A 478 -12.61 17.89 3.32
CA ASN A 478 -13.80 17.07 3.45
C ASN A 478 -13.83 16.03 2.34
N ASN A 479 -14.23 14.82 2.68
CA ASN A 479 -14.54 13.77 1.71
C ASN A 479 -16.05 13.48 1.78
N TYR A 480 -16.67 13.39 0.61
CA TYR A 480 -18.09 13.09 0.43
C TYR A 480 -18.23 11.92 -0.52
N GLU A 481 -19.11 10.98 -0.18
CA GLU A 481 -19.41 9.81 -1.01
C GLU A 481 -20.91 9.55 -1.05
N ALA A 482 -21.39 9.11 -2.19
CA ALA A 482 -22.75 8.60 -2.35
C ALA A 482 -22.74 7.45 -3.35
N GLY A 483 -23.53 6.42 -3.09
CA GLY A 483 -23.47 5.21 -3.88
C GLY A 483 -24.60 4.25 -3.60
N PHE A 484 -24.51 3.08 -4.20
CA PHE A 484 -25.39 1.96 -3.92
C PHE A 484 -24.64 0.64 -4.04
N ASP A 485 -25.20 -0.39 -3.42
CA ASP A 485 -24.93 -1.78 -3.74
C ASP A 485 -26.24 -2.46 -4.15
N TYR A 486 -26.21 -3.22 -5.23
CA TYR A 486 -27.36 -3.97 -5.73
C TYR A 486 -27.02 -5.45 -5.81
N ASP A 487 -27.75 -6.27 -5.05
CA ASP A 487 -27.68 -7.72 -5.12
C ASP A 487 -28.39 -8.23 -6.39
N MET A 488 -27.59 -8.75 -7.30
CA MET A 488 -28.00 -9.33 -8.58
C MET A 488 -28.07 -10.86 -8.54
N SER A 489 -27.83 -11.51 -7.39
CA SER A 489 -27.70 -12.97 -7.27
C SER A 489 -28.94 -13.68 -7.81
N GLY A 490 -30.13 -13.26 -7.37
CA GLY A 490 -31.39 -13.82 -7.86
C GLY A 490 -31.68 -13.52 -9.33
N LEU A 491 -31.27 -12.35 -9.84
CA LEU A 491 -31.46 -11.95 -11.24
C LEU A 491 -30.55 -12.74 -12.19
N LEU A 492 -29.33 -13.05 -11.75
CA LEU A 492 -28.30 -13.70 -12.54
C LEU A 492 -28.17 -15.21 -12.25
N MET A 493 -29.02 -15.75 -11.37
CA MET A 493 -28.97 -17.14 -10.91
C MET A 493 -27.57 -17.53 -10.40
N ALA A 494 -26.94 -16.61 -9.66
CA ALA A 494 -25.61 -16.75 -9.09
C ALA A 494 -25.69 -17.18 -7.62
N ASP A 495 -24.62 -17.78 -7.10
CA ASP A 495 -24.48 -17.98 -5.65
C ASP A 495 -24.27 -16.65 -4.95
N ASN A 496 -23.51 -15.75 -5.58
CA ASN A 496 -23.42 -14.35 -5.20
C ASN A 496 -23.17 -13.48 -6.42
N ALA A 497 -23.90 -12.38 -6.59
CA ALA A 497 -23.56 -11.34 -7.55
C ALA A 497 -23.95 -9.98 -7.00
N ILE A 498 -23.01 -9.04 -6.93
CA ILE A 498 -23.26 -7.69 -6.40
C ILE A 498 -22.66 -6.64 -7.32
N LEU A 499 -23.43 -5.59 -7.57
CA LEU A 499 -23.01 -4.40 -8.30
C LEU A 499 -22.97 -3.22 -7.33
N GLY A 500 -21.76 -2.72 -7.05
CA GLY A 500 -21.55 -1.49 -6.30
C GLY A 500 -21.22 -0.32 -7.22
N PHE A 501 -21.74 0.85 -6.89
CA PHE A 501 -21.37 2.12 -7.49
C PHE A 501 -21.10 3.15 -6.40
N THR A 502 -20.05 3.94 -6.54
CA THR A 502 -19.71 5.06 -5.64
C THR A 502 -19.32 6.26 -6.48
N ALA A 503 -19.97 7.40 -6.25
CA ALA A 503 -19.48 8.71 -6.66
C ALA A 503 -18.88 9.41 -5.44
N TYR A 504 -17.76 10.11 -5.63
CA TYR A 504 -17.06 10.77 -4.54
C TYR A 504 -16.52 12.14 -4.96
N GLN A 505 -16.30 12.99 -3.96
CA GLN A 505 -15.59 14.25 -4.07
C GLN A 505 -14.81 14.49 -2.79
N TYR A 506 -13.56 14.95 -2.90
CA TYR A 506 -12.83 15.48 -1.77
C TYR A 506 -12.17 16.81 -2.08
N ASP A 507 -12.21 17.69 -1.09
CA ASP A 507 -11.42 18.91 -1.03
C ASP A 507 -10.29 18.72 -0.01
N LEU A 508 -9.13 19.34 -0.27
CA LEU A 508 -7.99 19.35 0.63
C LEU A 508 -7.31 20.71 0.58
N ASP A 509 -7.56 21.51 1.59
CA ASP A 509 -6.89 22.78 1.80
C ASP A 509 -5.47 22.55 2.31
N ASN A 510 -4.58 23.48 1.94
CA ASN A 510 -3.25 23.61 2.51
C ASN A 510 -2.35 22.38 2.30
N GLN A 511 -2.54 21.64 1.20
CA GLN A 511 -1.68 20.52 0.79
C GLN A 511 -0.21 20.95 0.87
N MET A 512 0.59 20.12 1.53
CA MET A 512 2.02 20.36 1.69
C MET A 512 2.80 19.05 1.59
N HIS A 513 4.00 19.14 1.02
CA HIS A 513 4.98 18.06 1.04
C HIS A 513 6.40 18.64 1.17
N PRO A 514 7.08 18.47 2.30
CA PRO A 514 8.46 18.93 2.47
C PRO A 514 9.43 18.06 1.63
N THR A 515 9.89 18.60 0.50
CA THR A 515 10.81 17.93 -0.44
C THR A 515 12.15 18.65 -0.55
N LYS A 516 13.13 18.03 -1.24
CA LYS A 516 14.43 18.63 -1.57
C LYS A 516 14.36 20.04 -2.19
N ASN A 517 13.28 20.34 -2.90
CA ASN A 517 13.08 21.58 -3.64
C ASN A 517 12.55 22.71 -2.73
N ASN A 518 11.99 22.35 -1.57
CA ASN A 518 11.40 23.30 -0.64
C ASN A 518 12.34 23.47 0.56
N ARG A 519 13.08 24.58 0.60
CA ARG A 519 13.81 24.97 1.83
C ARG A 519 12.87 25.46 2.93
N THR A 520 11.63 25.78 2.58
CA THR A 520 10.62 26.26 3.51
C THR A 520 9.54 25.21 3.71
N LEU A 521 9.22 24.87 4.96
CA LEU A 521 7.95 24.21 5.26
C LEU A 521 6.84 25.25 5.12
N ALA A 522 5.99 25.05 4.11
CA ALA A 522 4.86 25.92 3.77
C ALA A 522 3.75 25.10 3.10
N ASN A 523 2.51 25.59 3.22
CA ASN A 523 1.39 25.08 2.43
C ASN A 523 1.57 25.48 0.96
N GLN A 524 1.29 24.56 0.05
CA GLN A 524 1.63 24.69 -1.38
C GLN A 524 0.39 24.87 -2.24
N ASN A 525 -0.62 24.01 -2.06
CA ASN A 525 -1.80 23.98 -2.92
C ASN A 525 -3.09 23.74 -2.13
N ASP A 526 -4.22 24.17 -2.68
CA ASP A 526 -5.53 23.62 -2.37
C ASP A 526 -5.92 22.64 -3.49
N VAL A 527 -6.48 21.48 -3.15
CA VAL A 527 -6.75 20.38 -4.08
C VAL A 527 -8.24 20.03 -4.06
N GLU A 528 -8.82 19.81 -5.23
CA GLU A 528 -10.18 19.30 -5.38
C GLU A 528 -10.17 18.12 -6.36
N VAL A 529 -10.78 17.00 -5.96
CA VAL A 529 -10.88 15.80 -6.80
C VAL A 529 -12.28 15.22 -6.70
N TRP A 530 -12.83 14.79 -7.82
CA TRP A 530 -14.07 14.03 -7.88
C TRP A 530 -13.89 12.78 -8.74
N GLY A 531 -14.81 11.83 -8.61
CA GLY A 531 -14.76 10.64 -9.43
C GLY A 531 -15.88 9.65 -9.19
N VAL A 532 -15.79 8.53 -9.90
CA VAL A 532 -16.73 7.42 -9.83
C VAL A 532 -15.98 6.09 -9.80
N GLU A 533 -16.56 5.14 -9.08
CA GLU A 533 -16.11 3.76 -8.93
C GLU A 533 -17.29 2.83 -9.19
N THR A 534 -17.08 1.78 -9.97
CA THR A 534 -18.05 0.69 -10.15
C THR A 534 -17.32 -0.61 -9.86
N VAL A 535 -17.94 -1.48 -9.06
CA VAL A 535 -17.42 -2.80 -8.72
C VAL A 535 -18.52 -3.81 -8.97
N PHE A 536 -18.22 -4.85 -9.71
CA PHE A 536 -19.08 -5.99 -9.92
C PHE A 536 -18.33 -7.25 -9.54
N THR A 537 -18.92 -8.07 -8.69
CA THR A 537 -18.44 -9.43 -8.40
C THR A 537 -19.57 -10.42 -8.68
N TYR A 538 -19.21 -11.61 -9.12
CA TYR A 538 -20.11 -12.68 -9.50
C TYR A 538 -19.45 -14.02 -9.19
N SER A 539 -20.16 -14.91 -8.53
CA SER A 539 -19.75 -16.29 -8.29
C SER A 539 -20.88 -17.26 -8.54
N ILE A 540 -20.58 -18.37 -9.21
CA ILE A 540 -21.49 -19.49 -9.42
C ILE A 540 -20.69 -20.79 -9.45
N GLU A 541 -21.00 -21.71 -8.55
CA GLU A 541 -20.30 -22.99 -8.42
C GLU A 541 -18.76 -22.79 -8.39
N ASP A 542 -18.08 -23.23 -9.46
CA ASP A 542 -16.63 -23.24 -9.62
C ASP A 542 -16.10 -21.98 -10.34
N PHE A 543 -16.94 -20.97 -10.61
CA PHE A 543 -16.61 -19.79 -11.40
C PHE A 543 -16.78 -18.49 -10.61
N ASP A 544 -15.70 -17.70 -10.52
CA ASP A 544 -15.68 -16.36 -9.94
C ASP A 544 -15.31 -15.33 -11.01
N LEU A 545 -15.93 -14.16 -10.99
CA LEU A 545 -15.70 -13.05 -11.90
C LEU A 545 -15.73 -11.74 -11.12
N TYR A 546 -14.78 -10.86 -11.43
CA TYR A 546 -14.87 -9.46 -11.07
C TYR A 546 -14.76 -8.56 -12.30
N ALA A 547 -15.42 -7.41 -12.25
CA ALA A 547 -15.24 -6.31 -13.19
C ALA A 547 -15.36 -4.99 -12.45
N ASN A 548 -14.38 -4.11 -12.59
CA ASN A 548 -14.39 -2.81 -11.97
C ASN A 548 -13.97 -1.70 -12.93
N HIS A 549 -14.49 -0.52 -12.66
CA HIS A 549 -14.19 0.71 -13.37
C HIS A 549 -13.95 1.82 -12.36
N SER A 550 -12.97 2.67 -12.63
CA SER A 550 -12.74 3.92 -11.90
C SER A 550 -12.42 5.06 -12.84
N TYR A 551 -12.83 6.26 -12.44
CA TYR A 551 -12.45 7.52 -13.05
C TYR A 551 -12.29 8.56 -11.95
N SER A 552 -11.18 9.31 -11.98
CA SER A 552 -10.89 10.39 -11.05
C SER A 552 -10.40 11.59 -11.82
N ASP A 553 -10.93 12.78 -11.55
CA ASP A 553 -10.50 14.04 -12.14
C ASP A 553 -10.25 15.08 -11.04
N GLY A 554 -9.22 15.89 -11.20
CA GLY A 554 -8.81 16.79 -10.13
C GLY A 554 -8.03 18.01 -10.58
N GLU A 555 -8.15 19.06 -9.78
CA GLU A 555 -7.51 20.35 -9.94
C GLU A 555 -6.73 20.71 -8.68
N GLN A 556 -5.66 21.50 -8.85
CA GLN A 556 -4.89 22.07 -7.76
C GLN A 556 -4.73 23.57 -7.97
N THR A 557 -4.86 24.36 -6.91
CA THR A 557 -4.66 25.80 -6.91
C THR A 557 -3.44 26.15 -6.09
N SER A 558 -2.42 26.73 -6.73
CA SER A 558 -1.20 27.18 -6.06
C SER A 558 -1.50 28.32 -5.09
N LEU A 559 -1.14 28.16 -3.81
CA LEU A 559 -1.32 29.18 -2.77
C LEU A 559 -0.36 30.37 -2.94
N GLU A 560 0.75 30.17 -3.64
CA GLU A 560 1.71 31.25 -3.94
C GLU A 560 1.25 32.13 -5.10
N SER A 561 0.79 31.51 -6.20
CA SER A 561 0.46 32.24 -7.44
C SER A 561 -1.03 32.50 -7.66
N GLY A 562 -1.90 31.76 -6.96
CA GLY A 562 -3.35 31.76 -7.17
C GLY A 562 -3.78 31.06 -8.48
N LYS A 563 -2.86 30.40 -9.18
CA LYS A 563 -3.13 29.71 -10.44
C LYS A 563 -3.68 28.31 -10.19
N THR A 564 -4.79 28.00 -10.84
CA THR A 564 -5.39 26.66 -10.86
C THR A 564 -4.88 25.89 -12.08
N SER A 565 -4.50 24.63 -11.87
CA SER A 565 -4.05 23.71 -12.93
C SER A 565 -4.59 22.30 -12.69
N HIS A 566 -4.67 21.52 -13.77
CA HIS A 566 -5.11 20.13 -13.70
C HIS A 566 -4.06 19.26 -12.99
N MET A 567 -4.51 18.31 -12.18
CA MET A 567 -3.62 17.35 -11.52
C MET A 567 -3.18 16.27 -12.51
N ASN A 568 -1.89 16.23 -12.81
CA ASN A 568 -1.30 15.35 -13.82
C ASN A 568 -1.40 13.83 -13.55
N LYS A 569 -1.91 13.42 -12.38
CA LYS A 569 -2.21 12.03 -11.99
C LYS A 569 -3.72 11.70 -12.02
N THR A 570 -4.54 12.60 -12.57
CA THR A 570 -6.00 12.45 -12.69
C THR A 570 -6.44 12.49 -14.17
N GLY A 571 -7.75 12.45 -14.42
CA GLY A 571 -8.38 12.37 -15.74
C GLY A 571 -8.33 10.97 -16.36
N ILE A 572 -8.12 9.92 -15.55
CA ILE A 572 -7.79 8.56 -16.02
C ILE A 572 -8.96 7.61 -15.81
N HIS A 573 -9.40 6.95 -16.88
CA HIS A 573 -10.28 5.78 -16.77
C HIS A 573 -9.43 4.52 -16.56
N ASN A 574 -9.75 3.71 -15.56
CA ASN A 574 -9.12 2.42 -15.33
C ASN A 574 -10.20 1.34 -15.23
N ILE A 575 -10.18 0.39 -16.15
CA ILE A 575 -11.14 -0.71 -16.23
C ILE A 575 -10.35 -2.00 -16.01
N LYS A 576 -10.73 -2.79 -15.01
CA LYS A 576 -10.09 -4.06 -14.70
C LYS A 576 -11.15 -5.15 -14.64
N ALA A 577 -10.87 -6.31 -15.20
CA ALA A 577 -11.78 -7.45 -15.15
C ALA A 577 -11.00 -8.74 -15.14
N GLY A 578 -11.46 -9.71 -14.37
CA GLY A 578 -10.83 -11.02 -14.32
C GLY A 578 -11.80 -12.09 -13.85
N PHE A 579 -11.47 -13.33 -14.16
CA PHE A 579 -12.20 -14.49 -13.67
C PHE A 579 -11.26 -15.57 -13.19
N LYS A 580 -11.78 -16.42 -12.32
CA LYS A 580 -11.21 -17.68 -11.87
C LYS A 580 -12.23 -18.78 -12.18
N TYR A 581 -11.74 -19.94 -12.61
CA TYR A 581 -12.54 -21.11 -12.88
C TYR A 581 -11.84 -22.37 -12.40
N ASP A 582 -12.47 -23.10 -11.49
CA ASP A 582 -12.00 -24.40 -11.01
C ASP A 582 -12.41 -25.46 -12.05
N VAL A 583 -11.55 -25.66 -13.07
CA VAL A 583 -11.79 -26.54 -14.22
C VAL A 583 -11.98 -27.99 -13.79
N THR A 584 -11.18 -28.42 -12.82
CA THR A 584 -11.28 -29.71 -12.12
C THR A 584 -10.87 -29.53 -10.66
N SER A 585 -11.01 -30.56 -9.83
CA SER A 585 -10.46 -30.57 -8.47
C SER A 585 -8.93 -30.42 -8.40
N GLU A 586 -8.24 -30.62 -9.53
CA GLU A 586 -6.79 -30.51 -9.62
C GLU A 586 -6.34 -29.23 -10.33
N VAL A 587 -7.19 -28.58 -11.14
CA VAL A 587 -6.81 -27.49 -12.04
C VAL A 587 -7.69 -26.28 -11.85
N VAL A 588 -7.08 -25.18 -11.41
CA VAL A 588 -7.68 -23.84 -11.40
C VAL A 588 -7.08 -23.03 -12.52
N PHE A 589 -7.91 -22.29 -13.24
CA PHE A 589 -7.51 -21.38 -14.30
C PHE A 589 -8.05 -19.98 -14.04
N GLY A 590 -7.27 -18.96 -14.40
CA GLY A 590 -7.77 -17.59 -14.32
C GLY A 590 -7.19 -16.67 -15.38
N TRP A 591 -7.88 -15.54 -15.52
CA TRP A 591 -7.57 -14.47 -16.45
C TRP A 591 -7.79 -13.14 -15.76
N ASP A 592 -6.84 -12.23 -15.92
CA ASP A 592 -6.96 -10.84 -15.48
C ASP A 592 -6.69 -9.93 -16.67
N SER A 593 -7.44 -8.84 -16.78
CA SER A 593 -7.30 -7.86 -17.84
C SER A 593 -7.44 -6.45 -17.32
N ARG A 594 -6.76 -5.53 -18.00
CA ARG A 594 -6.81 -4.11 -17.68
C ARG A 594 -6.87 -3.31 -18.97
N PHE A 595 -7.75 -2.32 -19.00
CA PHE A 595 -7.94 -1.40 -20.11
C PHE A 595 -7.89 0.03 -19.57
N VAL A 596 -6.98 0.82 -20.14
CA VAL A 596 -6.83 2.24 -19.85
C VAL A 596 -6.95 2.99 -21.17
N PRO A 597 -8.10 3.63 -21.46
CA PRO A 597 -8.25 4.47 -22.64
C PRO A 597 -7.21 5.59 -22.68
N GLY A 598 -6.79 5.98 -23.88
CA GLY A 598 -5.92 7.15 -24.05
C GLY A 598 -6.67 8.43 -23.68
N ASN A 599 -5.95 9.40 -23.14
CA ASN A 599 -6.49 10.71 -22.81
C ASN A 599 -5.43 11.79 -23.06
N ASP A 600 -5.83 13.03 -22.80
CA ASP A 600 -4.95 14.17 -22.74
C ASP A 600 -5.37 15.09 -21.58
N TYR A 601 -4.44 15.95 -21.16
CA TYR A 601 -4.74 17.03 -20.23
C TYR A 601 -3.87 18.25 -20.58
N THR A 602 -4.22 19.42 -20.05
CA THR A 602 -3.41 20.64 -20.19
C THR A 602 -2.65 20.87 -18.89
N ASP A 603 -1.33 20.96 -18.98
CA ASP A 603 -0.49 21.18 -17.80
C ASP A 603 -0.57 22.62 -17.28
N GLU A 604 0.18 22.89 -16.22
CA GLU A 604 0.20 24.21 -15.63
C GLU A 604 0.72 25.28 -16.59
N ASP A 605 1.62 24.96 -17.52
CA ASP A 605 2.17 25.93 -18.48
C ASP A 605 1.25 26.15 -19.70
N GLY A 606 0.13 25.44 -19.78
CA GLY A 606 -0.81 25.51 -20.89
C GLY A 606 -0.46 24.58 -22.06
N GLU A 607 0.51 23.69 -21.86
CA GLU A 607 0.94 22.71 -22.85
C GLU A 607 0.05 21.46 -22.77
N LYS A 608 -0.24 20.89 -23.94
CA LYS A 608 -1.07 19.68 -24.03
C LYS A 608 -0.20 18.44 -23.84
N VAL A 609 -0.54 17.62 -22.85
CA VAL A 609 0.13 16.35 -22.57
C VAL A 609 -0.77 15.18 -22.98
N GLU A 610 -0.30 14.35 -23.91
CA GLU A 610 -1.01 13.16 -24.37
C GLU A 610 -0.52 11.91 -23.64
N ARG A 611 -1.46 11.07 -23.16
CA ARG A 611 -1.14 9.78 -22.53
C ARG A 611 -1.79 8.64 -23.34
N PRO A 612 -0.98 7.84 -24.06
CA PRO A 612 -1.51 6.76 -24.89
C PRO A 612 -2.26 5.70 -24.10
N GLY A 613 -3.33 5.16 -24.68
CA GLY A 613 -4.09 4.07 -24.08
C GLY A 613 -3.38 2.71 -24.18
N PHE A 614 -3.74 1.78 -23.30
CA PHE A 614 -3.23 0.42 -23.32
C PHE A 614 -4.26 -0.60 -22.85
N ALA A 615 -4.00 -1.86 -23.21
CA ALA A 615 -4.72 -3.02 -22.71
C ALA A 615 -3.71 -4.13 -22.42
N THR A 616 -3.84 -4.78 -21.27
CA THR A 616 -3.03 -5.93 -20.87
C THR A 616 -3.94 -7.09 -20.50
N HIS A 617 -3.43 -8.30 -20.72
CA HIS A 617 -4.10 -9.54 -20.37
C HIS A 617 -3.08 -10.48 -19.75
N ASN A 618 -3.45 -11.08 -18.63
CA ASN A 618 -2.67 -12.04 -17.89
C ASN A 618 -3.47 -13.34 -17.82
N LEU A 619 -2.81 -14.47 -17.98
CA LEU A 619 -3.40 -15.80 -17.86
C LEU A 619 -2.60 -16.56 -16.81
N TRP A 620 -3.28 -17.32 -15.95
CA TRP A 620 -2.63 -18.15 -14.95
C TRP A 620 -3.39 -19.45 -14.74
N ALA A 621 -2.67 -20.46 -14.28
CA ALA A 621 -3.23 -21.75 -13.93
C ALA A 621 -2.45 -22.35 -12.76
N VAL A 622 -3.17 -23.07 -11.91
CA VAL A 622 -2.62 -23.82 -10.78
C VAL A 622 -3.01 -25.27 -10.95
N TYR A 623 -2.04 -26.16 -10.77
CA TYR A 623 -2.24 -27.61 -10.80
C TYR A 623 -1.82 -28.24 -9.47
N VAL A 624 -2.78 -28.84 -8.77
CA VAL A 624 -2.60 -29.61 -7.53
C VAL A 624 -3.01 -31.05 -7.82
N PRO A 625 -2.06 -31.95 -8.11
CA PRO A 625 -2.39 -33.33 -8.47
C PRO A 625 -3.01 -34.10 -7.29
N ASP A 626 -4.07 -34.86 -7.56
CA ASP A 626 -4.77 -35.68 -6.56
C ASP A 626 -3.85 -36.73 -5.91
N PHE A 627 -2.85 -37.20 -6.66
CA PHE A 627 -1.87 -38.17 -6.17
C PHE A 627 -0.81 -37.55 -5.23
N ALA A 628 -0.70 -36.22 -5.18
CA ALA A 628 0.25 -35.48 -4.36
C ALA A 628 -0.35 -34.11 -3.99
N LYS A 629 -1.32 -34.11 -3.06
CA LYS A 629 -2.07 -32.91 -2.65
C LYS A 629 -1.22 -31.82 -2.02
N ASP A 630 -0.04 -32.19 -1.52
CA ASP A 630 0.92 -31.25 -0.94
C ASP A 630 1.79 -30.57 -2.00
N LEU A 631 1.72 -31.00 -3.26
CA LEU A 631 2.40 -30.39 -4.40
C LEU A 631 1.48 -29.41 -5.12
N SER A 632 1.99 -28.22 -5.44
CA SER A 632 1.31 -27.26 -6.29
C SER A 632 2.25 -26.74 -7.38
N VAL A 633 1.78 -26.68 -8.61
CA VAL A 633 2.51 -26.14 -9.78
C VAL A 633 1.71 -24.98 -10.37
N ASN A 634 2.30 -23.79 -10.37
CA ASN A 634 1.64 -22.59 -10.87
C ASN A 634 2.34 -22.13 -12.14
N LEU A 635 1.57 -21.85 -13.19
CA LEU A 635 2.05 -21.32 -14.47
C LEU A 635 1.28 -20.04 -14.78
N ALA A 636 1.97 -19.00 -15.24
CA ALA A 636 1.31 -17.77 -15.68
C ALA A 636 2.03 -17.12 -16.86
N VAL A 637 1.29 -16.31 -17.61
CA VAL A 637 1.78 -15.42 -18.66
C VAL A 637 1.14 -14.06 -18.45
N ASP A 638 1.89 -13.10 -17.91
CA ASP A 638 1.43 -11.71 -17.88
C ASP A 638 1.70 -11.02 -19.21
N ASN A 639 0.89 -10.00 -19.52
CA ASN A 639 1.01 -9.20 -20.73
C ASN A 639 1.15 -10.07 -21.99
N VAL A 640 0.18 -10.98 -22.19
CA VAL A 640 0.18 -12.02 -23.24
C VAL A 640 0.53 -11.46 -24.63
N PHE A 641 0.01 -10.27 -24.96
CA PHE A 641 0.21 -9.62 -26.25
C PHE A 641 1.50 -8.78 -26.35
N ASN A 642 2.36 -8.82 -25.33
CA ASN A 642 3.62 -8.10 -25.27
C ASN A 642 3.45 -6.59 -25.53
N LYS A 643 2.43 -5.99 -24.93
CA LYS A 643 2.09 -4.57 -25.12
C LYS A 643 3.17 -3.71 -24.49
N LEU A 644 3.75 -2.79 -25.27
CA LEU A 644 4.53 -1.66 -24.75
C LEU A 644 3.56 -0.62 -24.16
N TYR A 645 3.70 -0.32 -22.86
CA TYR A 645 2.88 0.68 -22.19
C TYR A 645 3.61 1.28 -20.98
N ALA A 646 3.11 2.41 -20.51
CA ALA A 646 3.45 3.00 -19.23
C ALA A 646 2.15 3.44 -18.55
N GLU A 647 2.14 3.39 -17.22
CA GLU A 647 1.00 3.87 -16.42
C GLU A 647 0.78 5.36 -16.63
N HIS A 648 -0.45 5.83 -16.78
CA HIS A 648 -0.73 7.27 -16.97
C HIS A 648 -0.26 8.15 -15.80
N THR A 649 -0.18 7.56 -14.61
CA THR A 649 0.38 8.14 -13.39
C THR A 649 1.91 8.09 -13.35
N GLY A 650 2.57 7.37 -14.26
CA GLY A 650 4.03 7.17 -14.24
C GLY A 650 4.82 8.46 -14.43
N PHE A 651 6.04 8.51 -13.88
CA PHE A 651 6.82 9.74 -13.77
C PHE A 651 6.98 10.50 -15.08
N GLY A 652 7.51 9.92 -16.15
CA GLY A 652 7.73 10.64 -17.43
C GLY A 652 6.45 10.93 -18.22
N ILE A 653 5.57 9.93 -18.33
CA ILE A 653 4.35 10.00 -19.15
C ILE A 653 3.32 10.97 -18.59
N SER A 654 3.27 11.16 -17.27
CA SER A 654 2.33 12.10 -16.66
C SER A 654 2.59 13.56 -17.02
N TRP A 655 3.73 13.92 -17.62
CA TRP A 655 4.07 15.28 -18.06
C TRP A 655 4.68 15.28 -19.47
N GLY A 656 4.39 14.23 -20.26
CA GLY A 656 4.75 14.17 -21.67
C GLY A 656 6.23 13.94 -21.98
N SER A 657 7.04 13.48 -21.03
CA SER A 657 8.48 13.29 -21.23
C SER A 657 8.86 11.86 -21.63
N GLU A 658 9.04 11.61 -22.93
CA GLU A 658 9.47 10.30 -23.44
C GLU A 658 10.80 9.85 -22.83
N LYS A 659 11.74 10.78 -22.63
CA LYS A 659 13.07 10.50 -22.04
C LYS A 659 12.96 9.89 -20.64
N TYR A 660 11.98 10.33 -19.84
CA TYR A 660 11.82 9.88 -18.46
C TYR A 660 10.75 8.80 -18.29
N THR A 661 10.02 8.44 -19.35
CA THR A 661 8.97 7.43 -19.30
C THR A 661 9.55 6.04 -18.99
N SER A 662 9.26 5.56 -17.79
CA SER A 662 9.52 4.17 -17.41
C SER A 662 8.41 3.28 -17.94
N TYR A 663 8.67 2.56 -19.03
CA TYR A 663 7.75 1.58 -19.58
C TYR A 663 7.68 0.34 -18.67
N GLU A 664 6.49 -0.26 -18.59
CA GLU A 664 6.24 -1.49 -17.86
C GLU A 664 6.84 -2.70 -18.57
N VAL A 665 7.06 -3.78 -17.81
CA VAL A 665 7.62 -5.02 -18.35
C VAL A 665 6.73 -5.64 -19.42
N GLY A 666 7.39 -6.31 -20.37
CA GLY A 666 6.75 -7.02 -21.45
C GLY A 666 6.06 -8.30 -21.03
N ARG A 667 5.86 -9.20 -22.00
CA ARG A 667 5.31 -10.53 -21.74
C ARG A 667 6.18 -11.27 -20.74
N ASN A 668 5.57 -11.74 -19.65
CA ASN A 668 6.26 -12.38 -18.53
C ASN A 668 5.72 -13.79 -18.29
N PHE A 669 6.46 -14.80 -18.71
CA PHE A 669 6.20 -16.19 -18.31
C PHE A 669 6.67 -16.39 -16.87
N LYS A 670 5.78 -16.91 -16.02
CA LYS A 670 6.06 -17.30 -14.63
C LYS A 670 5.80 -18.78 -14.44
N ALA A 671 6.69 -19.44 -13.69
CA ALA A 671 6.46 -20.78 -13.21
C ALA A 671 6.90 -20.89 -11.76
N SER A 672 6.11 -21.54 -10.91
CA SER A 672 6.54 -21.92 -9.56
C SER A 672 6.06 -23.30 -9.17
N VAL A 673 6.79 -23.92 -8.25
CA VAL A 673 6.45 -25.20 -7.64
C VAL A 673 6.53 -25.01 -6.13
N ALA A 674 5.50 -25.43 -5.43
CA ALA A 674 5.44 -25.46 -3.97
C ALA A 674 5.19 -26.89 -3.48
N TYR A 675 5.81 -27.23 -2.35
CA TYR A 675 5.57 -28.50 -1.67
C TYR A 675 5.43 -28.26 -0.16
N SER A 676 4.36 -28.80 0.42
CA SER A 676 4.10 -28.80 1.87
C SER A 676 4.46 -30.16 2.49
N PHE A 677 4.96 -30.17 3.72
CA PHE A 677 5.47 -31.33 4.45
C PHE A 677 4.81 -31.49 5.81
#